data_AF-A0A7W0V8X5-F1
#
_entry.id   AF-A0A7W0V8X5-F1
#
_cell.length_a   1.000
_cell.length_b   1.000
_cell.length_c   1.000
_cell.angle_alpha   90.00
_cell.angle_beta   90.00
_cell.angle_gamma   90.00
#
_symmetry.space_group_name_H-M   'P 1'
#
loop_
_entity.id
_entity.type
_entity.pdbx_description
1 polymer ?
#
loop_
_entity_poly.entity_id
_entity_poly.type
_entity_poly.pdbx_seq_one_letter_code
_entity_poly.pdbx_strand_id
1 'polypeptide(L)'
;RKAAVIEEQLKDAPRAFRTHLVALLLMPDDADTTSHLWRLARVIGKYRDTDKTPHTEPPPATVQAEAAIAEAVALATRAMPGRPTIPRRLQTEPLADSDLGIGDTTEPNLNVGDSTQPLDLTEIELAISKRANTQGDFVQENRTMALDQSELSKMLVAPPRIPAGAARPPLPPARPPAIKGPPIPPPRARSGTNAPPLPGAPPMRKAQATVRRAPLPTLPNRAFESPWEELAVAFESLPVTDAASRLRWLYRAAEVWETGGKDIVRAFDALARAFAQARRAPGGDGEVRARLHRIAQEHKAWDRLADLYEGMAENADTAAAAADLLMEVATIRTEQKKPRDAEAQLRRILGMLPNEAVARARIEELYRAEGRWVELAASLEERTDPRLGTAAPEAERPQLLRELASMYVEKLQRPHDAIDAFDRLRMLAPTDTTVLFQLADLYVSVARWSKVIETLARVGEVAEGSPEARDALRRIAQIYVHDLELPDRALDAYNQIVATWPDDVEAWAALDAIYTTNARWNDLADVLRRRAALERDPALRAQLLSRRAQVLLDWLGLAEEAAATLRHARTIAPEDPALADQLVTALLKAGSDREAAAILEGRIDALTTTDPEVTASRGGIAALHIRLAQIRLERLDDRAGARSAIDLALALVPEHPTALAVLASVASPDDDPRAFADAKLREADSAKDDDVRIAALMAAGDVLQSRVQDTAGARAAYERVLTQRPYHSDATWALAGLVEKGGDPETAARVLEKRLEDESLTPPEKARIMTQLAALSRAAGVEPAAERRLLEALGCVPDHIPAIIALADFYADAERWTDLEAFLREVLSDELLSAAPAALIADLHRRMANAHEKLGRDEDAYQTLVAADRLHRGHLLIKLALGENRYKARRWREAALHLSPLAAHEDAARYPSEVAQGLYHSALAEIRSLRPENAPPLYARALELKPNYAPALQALAEIAMEQGDHTRAADLLTRQATSTEEPAERMRLFEALGDMALLMLHDEERARTCFAAAVAAAQPIEAKHVPLLEKLLERQDLAGDHPGAGRTAELMAAFGSTPSDRCSRYLRAARDYLAAGDRVRARGAADRAVESDPYDVDAVDLGSGLAIDQSDVEAAASMLT
;
A
#
# COMPACT_ATOMS: atom_id res chain seq x y z
N ARG A 1 39.73 81.91 85.19
CA ARG A 1 39.69 83.08 86.11
C ARG A 1 39.59 84.41 85.36
N LYS A 2 40.57 84.82 84.54
CA LYS A 2 40.46 86.06 83.72
C LYS A 2 39.19 86.08 82.86
N ALA A 3 38.89 84.97 82.19
CA ALA A 3 37.68 84.83 81.37
C ALA A 3 36.37 84.94 82.17
N ALA A 4 36.28 84.29 83.34
CA ALA A 4 35.12 84.39 84.24
C ALA A 4 34.88 85.83 84.74
N VAL A 5 35.94 86.58 85.04
CA VAL A 5 35.83 88.00 85.40
C VAL A 5 35.28 88.82 84.24
N ILE A 6 35.73 88.56 83.00
CA ILE A 6 35.24 89.26 81.82
C ILE A 6 33.78 88.92 81.53
N GLU A 7 33.39 87.65 81.73
CA GLU A 7 32.01 87.21 81.54
C GLU A 7 31.06 87.79 82.60
N GLU A 8 31.39 87.64 83.88
CA GLU A 8 30.47 87.96 84.98
C GLU A 8 30.47 89.44 85.33
N GLN A 9 31.65 90.09 85.33
CA GLN A 9 31.78 91.48 85.77
C GLN A 9 31.70 92.47 84.60
N LEU A 10 32.32 92.15 83.46
CA LEU A 10 32.33 93.04 82.29
C LEU A 10 31.18 92.76 81.31
N LYS A 11 30.48 91.62 81.46
CA LYS A 11 29.36 91.20 80.59
C LYS A 11 29.69 91.20 79.10
N ASP A 12 30.97 91.00 78.77
CA ASP A 12 31.47 90.98 77.40
C ASP A 12 31.67 89.53 76.94
N ALA A 13 30.60 88.95 76.38
CA ALA A 13 30.57 87.55 75.99
C ALA A 13 31.60 87.19 74.89
N PRO A 14 31.78 87.97 73.80
CA PRO A 14 32.82 87.71 72.80
C PRO A 14 34.24 87.72 73.37
N ARG A 15 34.55 88.65 74.28
CA ARG A 15 35.87 88.74 74.91
C ARG A 15 36.08 87.63 75.95
N ALA A 16 35.03 87.25 76.68
CA ALA A 16 35.04 86.08 77.55
C ALA A 16 35.27 84.78 76.76
N PHE A 17 34.59 84.62 75.62
CA PHE A 17 34.73 83.46 74.74
C PHE A 17 36.16 83.33 74.20
N ARG A 18 36.76 84.42 73.69
CA ARG A 18 38.15 84.41 73.22
C ARG A 18 39.17 84.15 74.33
N THR A 19 38.90 84.62 75.55
CA THR A 19 39.78 84.30 76.69
C THR A 19 39.63 82.87 77.18
N HIS A 20 38.45 82.26 77.04
CA HIS A 20 38.28 80.82 77.20
C HIS A 20 38.92 80.01 76.05
N LEU A 21 38.95 80.52 74.82
CA LEU A 21 39.66 79.88 73.70
C LEU A 21 41.17 79.86 73.93
N VAL A 22 41.74 80.94 74.44
CA VAL A 22 43.15 80.97 74.87
C VAL A 22 43.39 79.98 76.01
N ALA A 23 42.41 79.77 76.91
CA ALA A 23 42.51 78.73 77.94
C ALA A 23 42.48 77.31 77.34
N LEU A 24 41.66 77.06 76.33
CA LEU A 24 41.62 75.79 75.60
C LEU A 24 42.97 75.47 74.93
N LEU A 25 43.65 76.47 74.35
CA LEU A 25 44.99 76.30 73.77
C LEU A 25 46.06 75.94 74.81
N LEU A 26 45.86 76.32 76.08
CA LEU A 26 46.77 76.04 77.18
C LEU A 26 46.48 74.72 77.89
N MET A 27 45.20 74.33 77.99
CA MET A 27 44.73 73.09 78.60
C MET A 27 43.61 72.45 77.76
N PRO A 28 43.95 71.71 76.69
CA PRO A 28 42.98 71.21 75.72
C PRO A 28 42.05 70.10 76.24
N ASP A 29 42.44 69.38 77.30
CA ASP A 29 41.65 68.31 77.90
C ASP A 29 40.71 68.78 79.03
N ASP A 30 40.65 70.08 79.32
CA ASP A 30 39.82 70.62 80.40
C ASP A 30 38.33 70.68 79.99
N ALA A 31 37.53 69.78 80.57
CA ALA A 31 36.10 69.63 80.30
C ALA A 31 35.28 70.88 80.70
N ASP A 32 35.72 71.60 81.74
CA ASP A 32 35.03 72.80 82.20
C ASP A 32 35.22 73.93 81.17
N THR A 33 36.46 74.11 80.69
CA THR A 33 36.77 75.11 79.66
C THR A 33 36.01 74.86 78.36
N THR A 34 35.90 73.60 77.91
CA THR A 34 35.09 73.27 76.72
C THR A 34 33.59 73.52 76.98
N SER A 35 33.05 73.15 78.13
CA SER A 35 31.64 73.40 78.48
C SER A 35 31.29 74.89 78.50
N HIS A 36 32.18 75.73 79.05
CA HIS A 36 32.03 77.18 79.02
C HIS A 36 32.08 77.74 77.59
N LEU A 37 32.97 77.23 76.73
CA LEU A 37 33.04 77.62 75.32
C LEU A 37 31.77 77.27 74.56
N TRP A 38 31.23 76.07 74.75
CA TRP A 38 29.96 75.66 74.11
C TRP A 38 28.77 76.50 74.58
N ARG A 39 28.70 76.80 75.89
CA ARG A 39 27.67 77.69 76.44
C ARG A 39 27.77 79.09 75.83
N LEU A 40 28.97 79.69 75.86
CA LEU A 40 29.21 81.04 75.35
C LEU A 40 28.99 81.14 73.84
N ALA A 41 29.45 80.15 73.06
CA ALA A 41 29.20 80.09 71.62
C ALA A 41 27.71 80.05 71.29
N ARG A 42 26.90 79.33 72.08
CA ARG A 42 25.44 79.28 71.93
C ARG A 42 24.76 80.59 72.28
N VAL A 43 25.27 81.31 73.28
CA VAL A 43 24.75 82.63 73.68
C VAL A 43 25.08 83.70 72.63
N ILE A 44 26.29 83.67 72.06
CA ILE A 44 26.72 84.66 71.08
C ILE A 44 26.07 84.39 69.71
N GLY A 45 26.04 83.12 69.27
CA GLY A 45 25.44 82.70 68.01
C GLY A 45 26.23 83.14 66.77
N LYS A 46 26.22 84.44 66.45
CA LYS A 46 26.98 85.07 65.36
C LYS A 46 27.70 86.31 65.88
N TYR A 47 28.92 86.53 65.42
CA TYR A 47 29.65 87.76 65.78
C TYR A 47 29.06 88.98 65.06
N ARG A 48 29.06 90.12 65.75
CA ARG A 48 28.80 91.42 65.13
C ARG A 48 30.00 91.84 64.30
N ASP A 49 29.85 92.72 63.32
CA ASP A 49 30.94 93.13 62.43
C ASP A 49 32.19 93.65 63.16
N THR A 50 32.01 94.30 64.32
CA THR A 50 33.09 94.73 65.21
C THR A 50 33.82 93.59 65.90
N ASP A 51 33.13 92.47 66.11
CA ASP A 51 33.61 91.35 66.90
C ASP A 51 34.15 90.23 66.01
N LYS A 52 33.97 90.33 64.68
CA LYS A 52 34.48 89.35 63.71
C LYS A 52 36.01 89.24 63.75
N THR A 53 36.72 90.33 64.07
CA THR A 53 38.18 90.34 64.16
C THR A 53 38.67 90.35 65.62
N PRO A 54 39.66 89.53 66.00
CA PRO A 54 40.25 89.58 67.32
C PRO A 54 41.09 90.87 67.52
N HIS A 55 40.75 91.70 68.51
CA HIS A 55 41.56 92.86 68.91
C HIS A 55 42.54 92.50 70.05
N THR A 56 43.81 92.89 69.91
CA THR A 56 44.87 92.67 70.91
C THR A 56 44.84 93.74 72.02
N GLU A 57 44.95 93.34 73.29
CA GLU A 57 44.94 94.28 74.44
C GLU A 57 46.26 95.11 74.54
N PRO A 58 46.21 96.42 74.88
CA PRO A 58 47.39 97.22 75.18
C PRO A 58 47.91 97.02 76.63
N PRO A 59 49.22 97.18 76.90
CA PRO A 59 49.83 96.93 78.22
C PRO A 59 49.60 98.07 79.24
N PRO A 60 49.67 97.80 80.57
CA PRO A 60 49.42 98.79 81.62
C PRO A 60 50.60 99.77 81.84
N ALA A 61 50.29 101.02 82.20
CA ALA A 61 51.17 102.19 82.19
C ALA A 61 52.17 102.31 83.37
N THR A 62 53.38 102.81 83.08
CA THR A 62 54.39 103.29 84.05
C THR A 62 54.97 104.65 83.63
N VAL A 63 55.40 105.41 84.64
CA VAL A 63 55.66 106.87 84.72
C VAL A 63 56.98 107.36 84.09
N GLN A 64 56.91 108.55 83.46
CA GLN A 64 57.90 109.60 83.13
C GLN A 64 59.40 109.24 82.89
N ALA A 65 59.95 109.66 81.73
CA ALA A 65 60.82 110.85 81.59
C ALA A 65 61.26 111.06 80.12
N GLU A 66 61.62 112.31 79.84
CA GLU A 66 61.81 113.01 78.56
C GLU A 66 63.04 112.57 77.73
N ALA A 67 62.93 112.76 76.40
CA ALA A 67 63.92 113.35 75.48
C ALA A 67 63.61 112.88 74.04
N ALA A 68 62.99 113.74 73.23
CA ALA A 68 63.67 114.53 72.20
C ALA A 68 64.14 113.69 70.99
N ILE A 69 63.39 113.71 69.88
CA ILE A 69 63.70 114.55 68.71
C ILE A 69 65.06 114.18 68.08
N ALA A 70 65.03 113.31 67.07
CA ALA A 70 66.01 113.25 65.98
C ALA A 70 65.44 112.36 64.85
N GLU A 71 65.73 112.69 63.60
CA GLU A 71 65.43 111.92 62.38
C GLU A 71 64.02 112.04 61.77
N ALA A 72 63.55 113.29 61.67
CA ALA A 72 63.22 113.78 60.33
C ALA A 72 64.52 114.26 59.68
N VAL A 73 64.65 114.09 58.36
CA VAL A 73 65.73 114.57 57.47
C VAL A 73 66.87 113.56 57.19
N ALA A 74 66.56 112.57 56.35
CA ALA A 74 67.50 111.99 55.39
C ALA A 74 66.69 111.48 54.17
N LEU A 75 66.10 112.36 53.38
CA LEU A 75 66.66 112.82 52.10
C LEU A 75 67.05 111.68 51.13
N ALA A 76 66.16 111.49 50.16
CA ALA A 76 66.41 111.65 48.72
C ALA A 76 67.39 110.71 48.00
N THR A 77 66.84 109.95 47.06
CA THR A 77 67.13 109.84 45.60
C THR A 77 66.37 108.60 45.08
N ARG A 78 65.85 108.42 43.86
CA ARG A 78 66.04 108.91 42.47
C ARG A 78 64.85 108.33 41.65
N ALA A 79 64.12 109.10 40.82
CA ALA A 79 64.25 109.33 39.36
C ALA A 79 63.73 108.23 38.39
N MET A 80 63.01 108.69 37.34
CA MET A 80 62.17 108.01 36.29
C MET A 80 62.97 107.50 35.03
N PRO A 81 62.37 107.29 33.80
CA PRO A 81 61.81 106.05 33.21
C PRO A 81 62.37 105.68 31.79
N GLY A 82 61.91 104.58 31.13
CA GLY A 82 62.18 104.31 29.69
C GLY A 82 61.77 102.92 29.13
N ARG A 83 61.28 102.90 27.87
CA ARG A 83 60.68 101.82 26.99
C ARG A 83 61.73 101.25 25.96
N PRO A 84 61.46 100.45 24.87
CA PRO A 84 60.34 99.60 24.36
C PRO A 84 60.74 98.26 23.60
N THR A 85 59.78 97.64 22.85
CA THR A 85 59.81 96.67 21.68
C THR A 85 59.62 95.14 21.97
N ILE A 86 58.55 94.37 21.61
CA ILE A 86 57.77 94.01 20.35
C ILE A 86 58.38 92.76 19.61
N PRO A 87 57.66 91.81 18.93
CA PRO A 87 56.28 91.22 19.03
C PRO A 87 56.15 89.68 18.72
N ARG A 88 54.93 89.09 18.83
CA ARG A 88 54.13 88.38 17.77
C ARG A 88 53.11 87.40 18.41
N ARG A 89 51.78 87.63 18.28
CA ARG A 89 50.82 87.22 17.19
C ARG A 89 50.28 85.79 17.44
N LEU A 90 49.01 85.40 17.28
CA LEU A 90 47.77 85.91 16.63
C LEU A 90 46.60 85.06 17.23
N GLN A 91 45.46 85.64 17.64
CA GLN A 91 44.18 85.77 16.90
C GLN A 91 43.46 84.45 16.60
N THR A 92 42.12 84.27 16.63
CA THR A 92 40.91 85.01 17.06
C THR A 92 39.73 84.04 16.79
N GLU A 93 38.62 84.21 17.51
CA GLU A 93 37.26 83.68 17.23
C GLU A 93 36.66 84.37 15.96
N PRO A 94 35.32 84.51 15.69
CA PRO A 94 34.05 83.91 16.22
C PRO A 94 32.92 83.70 15.13
N LEU A 95 31.65 83.60 15.58
CA LEU A 95 30.32 83.95 14.96
C LEU A 95 29.57 82.81 14.21
N ALA A 96 28.37 82.35 14.61
CA ALA A 96 27.02 83.00 14.74
C ALA A 96 26.47 83.47 13.38
N ASP A 97 25.21 83.33 12.96
CA ASP A 97 23.93 82.92 13.55
C ASP A 97 22.92 82.61 12.41
N SER A 98 21.87 81.86 12.78
CA SER A 98 20.46 81.83 12.35
C SER A 98 19.92 82.23 10.95
N ASP A 99 18.85 81.49 10.59
CA ASP A 99 17.54 81.95 10.07
C ASP A 99 17.05 81.64 8.63
N LEU A 100 15.92 80.89 8.63
CA LEU A 100 14.67 81.03 7.85
C LEU A 100 14.56 80.60 6.37
N GLY A 101 13.60 79.69 6.11
CA GLY A 101 12.46 80.01 5.22
C GLY A 101 12.27 79.23 3.90
N ILE A 102 11.39 78.22 3.92
CA ILE A 102 10.24 77.94 3.01
C ILE A 102 10.39 78.03 1.46
N GLY A 103 9.98 76.96 0.76
CA GLY A 103 9.10 77.10 -0.43
C GLY A 103 9.52 76.50 -1.78
N ASP A 104 9.13 75.24 -2.01
CA ASP A 104 8.47 74.64 -3.19
C ASP A 104 8.84 74.91 -4.68
N THR A 105 8.72 73.81 -5.44
CA THR A 105 8.34 73.63 -6.87
C THR A 105 9.37 73.62 -8.02
N THR A 106 9.45 72.41 -8.61
CA THR A 106 9.40 72.02 -10.05
C THR A 106 10.55 72.30 -11.02
N GLU A 107 10.85 71.24 -11.77
CA GLU A 107 11.83 71.02 -12.84
C GLU A 107 11.73 71.97 -14.06
N PRO A 108 12.72 71.88 -14.98
CA PRO A 108 12.35 71.72 -16.39
C PRO A 108 13.26 70.76 -17.21
N ASN A 109 12.60 69.82 -17.90
CA ASN A 109 12.40 69.75 -19.37
C ASN A 109 13.54 69.50 -20.41
N LEU A 110 13.19 68.58 -21.34
CA LEU A 110 13.40 68.54 -22.82
C LEU A 110 14.73 67.96 -23.39
N ASN A 111 14.82 67.20 -24.50
CA ASN A 111 13.87 66.50 -25.40
C ASN A 111 14.62 65.79 -26.59
N VAL A 112 13.91 64.91 -27.31
CA VAL A 112 13.99 64.51 -28.76
C VAL A 112 14.99 63.44 -29.31
N GLY A 113 14.41 62.34 -29.84
CA GLY A 113 14.42 61.95 -31.28
C GLY A 113 15.25 60.73 -31.71
N ASP A 114 14.62 59.58 -32.02
CA ASP A 114 14.26 59.06 -33.38
C ASP A 114 15.46 58.50 -34.20
N SER A 115 15.45 57.40 -34.95
CA SER A 115 14.45 56.47 -35.52
C SER A 115 15.23 55.34 -36.27
N THR A 116 14.85 54.06 -36.32
CA THR A 116 14.24 53.30 -37.46
C THR A 116 14.94 51.94 -37.67
N GLN A 117 14.14 50.91 -38.01
CA GLN A 117 14.47 49.48 -38.27
C GLN A 117 14.74 49.23 -39.81
N PRO A 118 14.71 48.01 -40.45
CA PRO A 118 14.47 46.59 -40.02
C PRO A 118 15.21 45.44 -40.80
N LEU A 119 14.79 44.18 -40.52
CA LEU A 119 14.75 42.91 -41.34
C LEU A 119 15.92 41.86 -41.33
N ASP A 120 15.73 40.82 -40.52
CA ASP A 120 15.47 39.35 -40.76
C ASP A 120 16.22 38.42 -41.77
N LEU A 121 16.27 37.12 -41.36
CA LEU A 121 16.42 35.81 -42.08
C LEU A 121 17.77 35.00 -42.04
N THR A 122 17.72 33.92 -41.23
CA THR A 122 18.08 32.48 -41.42
C THR A 122 19.30 31.96 -42.25
N GLU A 123 19.99 31.00 -41.60
CA GLU A 123 20.67 29.76 -42.11
C GLU A 123 22.08 29.80 -42.78
N ILE A 124 23.01 28.96 -42.28
CA ILE A 124 23.69 27.83 -42.96
C ILE A 124 24.91 27.31 -42.13
N GLU A 125 24.73 26.10 -41.60
CA GLU A 125 25.58 24.90 -41.50
C GLU A 125 27.14 24.85 -41.69
N LEU A 126 27.76 24.09 -40.77
CA LEU A 126 28.73 22.94 -40.91
C LEU A 126 30.20 23.07 -41.37
N ALA A 127 31.11 22.52 -40.53
CA ALA A 127 32.18 21.54 -40.84
C ALA A 127 32.77 20.98 -39.51
N ILE A 128 32.50 19.75 -39.04
CA ILE A 128 32.94 18.38 -39.43
C ILE A 128 34.39 17.99 -39.05
N SER A 129 34.49 17.26 -37.92
CA SER A 129 35.10 15.93 -37.70
C SER A 129 36.64 15.68 -37.64
N LYS A 130 37.06 14.96 -36.58
CA LYS A 130 37.59 13.56 -36.53
C LYS A 130 38.83 13.38 -35.63
N ARG A 131 38.67 12.61 -34.56
CA ARG A 131 39.44 11.37 -34.31
C ARG A 131 38.72 10.48 -33.30
N ALA A 132 38.72 9.18 -33.58
CA ALA A 132 37.92 8.14 -32.97
C ALA A 132 38.79 7.10 -32.25
N ASN A 133 38.08 6.28 -31.45
CA ASN A 133 38.33 4.89 -31.03
C ASN A 133 39.21 4.58 -29.81
N THR A 134 38.59 3.97 -28.79
CA THR A 134 38.60 2.50 -28.56
C THR A 134 37.52 2.13 -27.51
N GLN A 135 36.49 1.37 -27.92
CA GLN A 135 36.04 0.02 -27.43
C GLN A 135 35.72 -0.06 -25.92
N GLY A 136 34.47 -0.30 -25.46
CA GLY A 136 33.58 -1.50 -25.58
C GLY A 136 33.46 -2.08 -24.15
N ASP A 137 32.32 -2.42 -23.52
CA ASP A 137 31.08 -3.07 -23.96
C ASP A 137 29.89 -2.85 -22.97
N PHE A 138 28.68 -2.84 -23.56
CA PHE A 138 27.31 -3.27 -23.14
C PHE A 138 26.77 -3.06 -21.70
N VAL A 139 25.63 -2.37 -21.41
CA VAL A 139 24.21 -2.48 -21.89
C VAL A 139 23.56 -3.79 -21.38
N GLN A 140 22.37 -3.92 -20.76
CA GLN A 140 21.05 -3.26 -20.69
C GLN A 140 20.38 -3.75 -19.35
N GLU A 141 19.30 -3.25 -18.75
CA GLU A 141 17.94 -3.09 -19.29
C GLU A 141 17.03 -2.52 -18.16
N ASN A 142 16.34 -1.40 -18.39
CA ASN A 142 14.88 -1.31 -18.17
C ASN A 142 14.33 0.05 -18.59
N ARG A 143 13.48 -0.04 -19.62
CA ARG A 143 12.73 1.03 -20.26
C ARG A 143 11.33 1.10 -19.64
N THR A 144 10.96 2.32 -19.24
CA THR A 144 9.71 3.03 -19.57
C THR A 144 8.36 2.29 -19.55
N MET A 145 7.44 2.78 -18.71
CA MET A 145 6.12 3.19 -19.19
C MET A 145 5.90 4.66 -18.88
N ALA A 146 5.56 5.43 -19.92
CA ALA A 146 5.21 6.83 -19.87
C ALA A 146 3.71 6.97 -19.57
N LEU A 147 3.35 7.88 -18.68
CA LEU A 147 1.97 8.31 -18.44
C LEU A 147 1.74 9.67 -19.09
N ASP A 148 0.51 9.81 -19.60
CA ASP A 148 0.02 10.82 -20.52
C ASP A 148 -0.20 12.20 -19.87
N GLN A 149 0.04 13.28 -20.62
CA GLN A 149 0.09 14.67 -20.13
C GLN A 149 -1.30 15.28 -19.83
N SER A 150 -2.40 14.60 -20.11
CA SER A 150 -3.76 15.09 -19.82
C SER A 150 -4.25 14.79 -18.40
N GLU A 151 -3.64 13.86 -17.67
CA GLU A 151 -4.00 13.51 -16.27
C GLU A 151 -3.32 14.41 -15.22
N LEU A 152 -2.23 15.11 -15.59
CA LEU A 152 -1.49 16.01 -14.69
C LEU A 152 -2.16 17.37 -14.42
N SER A 153 -3.25 17.69 -15.12
CA SER A 153 -3.93 18.99 -15.02
C SER A 153 -5.09 19.02 -14.02
N LYS A 154 -5.46 17.89 -13.39
CA LYS A 154 -6.59 17.79 -12.45
C LYS A 154 -6.19 17.72 -10.96
N MET A 155 -4.90 17.83 -10.62
CA MET A 155 -4.41 17.72 -9.23
C MET A 155 -3.76 19.01 -8.67
N LEU A 156 -4.16 20.20 -9.13
CA LEU A 156 -3.71 21.47 -8.54
C LEU A 156 -4.75 22.03 -7.57
N VAL A 157 -4.58 21.72 -6.28
CA VAL A 157 -5.24 22.45 -5.18
C VAL A 157 -4.34 23.61 -4.77
N ALA A 158 -4.90 24.81 -4.77
CA ALA A 158 -4.21 26.06 -4.44
C ALA A 158 -3.98 26.23 -2.92
N PRO A 159 -2.85 26.80 -2.47
CA PRO A 159 -2.61 27.16 -1.08
C PRO A 159 -3.24 28.52 -0.70
N PRO A 160 -3.60 28.74 0.59
CA PRO A 160 -4.30 29.94 1.03
C PRO A 160 -3.39 31.19 1.13
N ARG A 161 -4.00 32.35 0.91
CA ARG A 161 -3.42 33.70 1.03
C ARG A 161 -3.18 34.06 2.50
N ILE A 162 -1.97 34.54 2.82
CA ILE A 162 -1.64 35.24 4.07
C ILE A 162 -1.65 36.76 3.80
N PRO A 163 -2.20 37.60 4.70
CA PRO A 163 -2.24 39.05 4.52
C PRO A 163 -0.87 39.74 4.69
N ALA A 164 -0.75 40.91 4.06
CA ALA A 164 0.46 41.69 3.87
C ALA A 164 1.07 42.29 5.16
N GLY A 165 2.40 42.20 5.30
CA GLY A 165 3.17 42.95 6.29
C GLY A 165 4.68 42.67 6.27
N ALA A 166 5.45 43.59 5.68
CA ALA A 166 6.87 43.92 5.91
C ALA A 166 8.04 43.04 5.38
N ALA A 167 8.72 43.60 4.36
CA ALA A 167 10.17 43.74 4.08
C ALA A 167 11.18 42.55 4.18
N ARG A 168 11.97 42.41 3.09
CA ARG A 168 13.15 41.53 2.89
C ARG A 168 14.39 41.96 3.69
N PRO A 169 15.30 41.03 4.03
CA PRO A 169 16.72 41.32 4.30
C PRO A 169 17.69 40.80 3.21
N PRO A 170 18.86 41.45 2.98
CA PRO A 170 19.99 40.87 2.23
C PRO A 170 21.12 40.31 3.14
N LEU A 171 22.00 39.52 2.51
CA LEU A 171 23.07 38.62 3.01
C LEU A 171 24.36 39.31 3.58
N PRO A 172 25.33 38.55 4.19
CA PRO A 172 26.20 38.97 5.30
C PRO A 172 27.68 39.25 4.93
N PRO A 173 28.52 39.72 5.88
CA PRO A 173 29.98 39.61 5.81
C PRO A 173 30.62 38.60 6.80
N ALA A 174 31.88 38.27 6.53
CA ALA A 174 32.65 37.10 6.98
C ALA A 174 33.46 37.25 8.30
N ARG A 175 33.94 36.08 8.78
CA ARG A 175 34.69 35.74 10.01
C ARG A 175 35.97 36.56 10.34
N PRO A 176 36.39 36.61 11.62
CA PRO A 176 37.80 36.74 12.03
C PRO A 176 38.44 35.41 12.50
N PRO A 177 39.79 35.26 12.45
CA PRO A 177 40.53 34.06 12.88
C PRO A 177 41.06 34.14 14.32
N ALA A 178 41.63 33.02 14.81
CA ALA A 178 41.72 32.65 16.21
C ALA A 178 43.17 32.35 16.74
N ILE A 179 43.31 32.39 18.07
CA ILE A 179 44.20 31.60 18.98
C ILE A 179 45.64 32.09 19.31
N LYS A 180 45.95 32.26 20.62
CA LYS A 180 46.86 31.40 21.43
C LYS A 180 46.85 31.75 22.93
N GLY A 181 46.78 30.71 23.77
CA GLY A 181 46.76 30.74 25.24
C GLY A 181 48.13 30.49 25.95
N PRO A 182 48.13 30.28 27.28
CA PRO A 182 49.24 30.58 28.24
C PRO A 182 50.05 29.33 28.72
N PRO A 183 51.05 29.43 29.64
CA PRO A 183 50.82 29.04 31.06
C PRO A 183 51.73 29.60 32.21
N ILE A 184 51.14 29.73 33.42
CA ILE A 184 51.50 29.29 34.83
C ILE A 184 52.67 29.94 35.68
N PRO A 185 52.52 30.10 37.05
CA PRO A 185 53.32 30.92 37.98
C PRO A 185 54.07 30.11 39.12
N PRO A 186 54.25 30.57 40.39
CA PRO A 186 55.37 31.28 41.07
C PRO A 186 56.08 30.41 42.18
N PRO A 187 56.87 30.97 43.15
CA PRO A 187 56.35 30.96 44.55
C PRO A 187 56.84 32.09 45.51
N ARG A 188 56.14 32.16 46.66
CA ARG A 188 56.21 33.10 47.81
C ARG A 188 57.29 32.78 48.87
N ALA A 189 57.66 33.75 49.71
CA ALA A 189 57.98 33.62 51.15
C ALA A 189 58.00 35.02 51.84
N ARG A 190 57.09 35.36 52.77
CA ARG A 190 57.11 35.25 54.27
C ARG A 190 57.90 36.35 55.05
N SER A 191 57.12 37.20 55.73
CA SER A 191 57.20 37.71 57.13
C SER A 191 58.50 38.24 57.78
N GLY A 192 58.40 39.42 58.42
CA GLY A 192 58.75 39.58 59.85
C GLY A 192 59.82 40.61 60.30
N THR A 193 59.35 41.75 60.84
CA THR A 193 59.76 42.46 62.10
C THR A 193 61.17 43.07 62.35
N ASN A 194 61.12 44.39 62.67
CA ASN A 194 61.79 45.18 63.74
C ASN A 194 63.31 45.50 63.81
N ALA A 195 63.55 46.80 64.14
CA ALA A 195 64.77 47.61 64.39
C ALA A 195 65.61 47.16 65.64
N PRO A 196 66.76 47.78 66.10
CA PRO A 196 67.18 49.22 66.09
C PRO A 196 68.76 49.47 65.99
N PRO A 197 69.45 50.51 66.59
CA PRO A 197 70.04 51.67 65.87
C PRO A 197 71.51 52.12 66.23
N LEU A 198 71.92 53.31 65.71
CA LEU A 198 72.99 54.30 66.10
C LEU A 198 74.44 54.12 65.53
N PRO A 199 75.36 55.14 65.50
CA PRO A 199 75.29 56.61 65.77
C PRO A 199 76.09 57.55 64.79
N GLY A 200 76.01 58.90 64.95
CA GLY A 200 77.09 59.83 64.52
C GLY A 200 76.73 61.29 64.20
N ALA A 201 77.15 62.24 65.06
CA ALA A 201 77.14 63.72 64.89
C ALA A 201 78.61 64.25 64.79
N PRO A 202 79.00 65.57 64.84
CA PRO A 202 78.35 66.90 64.75
C PRO A 202 79.25 67.88 63.87
N PRO A 203 79.48 69.20 64.14
CA PRO A 203 78.71 70.33 64.71
C PRO A 203 78.74 71.64 63.84
N MET A 204 77.94 72.67 64.18
CA MET A 204 78.48 74.04 64.28
C MET A 204 77.60 75.03 65.10
N ARG A 205 78.23 75.48 66.19
CA ARG A 205 78.22 76.79 66.90
C ARG A 205 76.96 77.37 67.56
N LYS A 206 77.19 77.69 68.85
CA LYS A 206 76.35 78.29 69.87
C LYS A 206 76.06 79.78 69.60
N ALA A 207 74.86 80.22 70.00
CA ALA A 207 74.64 81.54 70.57
C ALA A 207 73.77 81.38 71.83
N GLN A 208 74.33 81.69 73.01
CA GLN A 208 73.54 81.92 74.21
C GLN A 208 73.03 83.35 74.16
N ALA A 209 71.70 83.55 74.24
CA ALA A 209 71.14 84.84 74.64
C ALA A 209 69.72 84.68 75.21
N THR A 210 69.61 85.02 76.50
CA THR A 210 68.46 85.61 77.19
C THR A 210 67.17 84.79 77.32
N VAL A 211 66.80 84.51 78.57
CA VAL A 211 65.45 84.10 79.00
C VAL A 211 64.45 85.17 78.55
N ARG A 212 63.70 84.90 77.48
CA ARG A 212 62.43 85.57 77.18
C ARG A 212 61.32 84.58 77.50
N ARG A 213 60.35 84.97 78.34
CA ARG A 213 59.08 84.23 78.50
C ARG A 213 58.49 84.00 77.11
N ALA A 214 58.10 82.77 76.82
CA ALA A 214 57.43 82.43 75.57
C ALA A 214 56.16 83.29 75.41
N PRO A 215 55.90 83.86 74.22
CA PRO A 215 54.63 84.54 73.95
C PRO A 215 53.48 83.55 74.13
N LEU A 216 52.38 83.99 74.74
CA LEU A 216 51.16 83.20 74.84
C LEU A 216 50.73 82.75 73.43
N PRO A 217 50.24 81.51 73.24
CA PRO A 217 49.74 81.05 71.95
C PRO A 217 48.61 81.98 71.50
N THR A 218 48.81 82.62 70.35
CA THR A 218 47.87 83.59 69.80
C THR A 218 46.90 82.87 68.87
N LEU A 219 45.60 83.10 69.09
CA LEU A 219 44.57 82.65 68.15
C LEU A 219 44.85 83.22 66.76
N PRO A 220 44.55 82.47 65.68
CA PRO A 220 44.75 82.94 64.32
C PRO A 220 44.01 84.26 64.10
N ASN A 221 44.75 85.31 63.73
CA ASN A 221 44.23 86.66 63.58
C ASN A 221 43.55 86.81 62.21
N ARG A 222 42.38 86.19 62.06
CA ARG A 222 41.51 86.29 60.88
C ARG A 222 40.09 86.65 61.30
N ALA A 223 39.28 87.11 60.36
CA ALA A 223 37.87 87.34 60.62
C ALA A 223 37.12 85.99 60.76
N PHE A 224 36.29 85.86 61.79
CA PHE A 224 35.40 84.71 62.01
C PHE A 224 33.96 85.18 61.98
N GLU A 225 33.09 84.46 61.26
CA GLU A 225 31.67 84.83 61.19
C GLU A 225 30.88 84.37 62.42
N SER A 226 31.32 83.27 63.04
CA SER A 226 30.68 82.72 64.24
C SER A 226 31.70 82.23 65.28
N PRO A 227 31.31 82.22 66.56
CA PRO A 227 32.09 81.59 67.62
C PRO A 227 32.35 80.11 67.37
N TRP A 228 31.40 79.41 66.72
CA TRP A 228 31.54 78.01 66.36
C TRP A 228 32.68 77.77 65.36
N GLU A 229 32.86 78.69 64.41
CA GLU A 229 33.98 78.67 63.47
C GLU A 229 35.31 78.89 64.16
N GLU A 230 35.36 79.85 65.08
CA GLU A 230 36.57 80.12 65.88
C GLU A 230 36.92 78.94 66.80
N LEU A 231 35.92 78.26 67.37
CA LEU A 231 36.09 77.07 68.22
C LEU A 231 36.58 75.85 67.44
N ALA A 232 35.99 75.56 66.28
CA ALA A 232 36.41 74.43 65.47
C ALA A 232 37.84 74.60 64.95
N VAL A 233 38.19 75.82 64.53
CA VAL A 233 39.57 76.16 64.10
C VAL A 233 40.54 76.12 65.28
N ALA A 234 40.08 76.47 66.49
CA ALA A 234 40.88 76.29 67.70
C ALA A 234 41.18 74.81 67.95
N PHE A 235 40.19 73.91 67.86
CA PHE A 235 40.44 72.46 67.96
C PHE A 235 41.39 71.94 66.87
N GLU A 236 41.29 72.45 65.63
CA GLU A 236 42.18 72.06 64.53
C GLU A 236 43.61 72.61 64.67
N SER A 237 43.79 73.73 65.38
CA SER A 237 45.09 74.40 65.57
C SER A 237 45.81 73.97 66.84
N LEU A 238 45.24 73.06 67.63
CA LEU A 238 45.89 72.49 68.81
C LEU A 238 47.20 71.77 68.42
N PRO A 239 48.26 71.92 69.23
CA PRO A 239 49.54 71.29 68.96
C PRO A 239 49.39 69.76 68.99
N VAL A 240 49.80 69.12 67.89
CA VAL A 240 49.67 67.68 67.70
C VAL A 240 50.86 66.96 68.32
N THR A 241 50.60 66.10 69.31
CA THR A 241 51.62 65.25 69.93
C THR A 241 51.71 63.87 69.26
N ASP A 242 50.60 63.33 68.78
CA ASP A 242 50.50 62.05 68.06
C ASP A 242 49.35 62.05 67.02
N ALA A 243 49.37 61.07 66.10
CA ALA A 243 48.34 60.93 65.07
C ALA A 243 46.94 60.65 65.66
N ALA A 244 46.87 59.96 66.81
CA ALA A 244 45.63 59.64 67.50
C ALA A 244 44.96 60.88 68.13
N SER A 245 45.73 61.77 68.76
CA SER A 245 45.20 63.03 69.29
C SER A 245 44.72 63.93 68.16
N ARG A 246 45.42 63.95 67.02
CA ARG A 246 44.96 64.70 65.83
C ARG A 246 43.58 64.21 65.34
N LEU A 247 43.36 62.90 65.32
CA LEU A 247 42.06 62.31 64.97
C LEU A 247 40.99 62.67 66.00
N ARG A 248 41.31 62.56 67.29
CA ARG A 248 40.40 62.96 68.40
C ARG A 248 39.97 64.42 68.29
N TRP A 249 40.88 65.33 67.96
CA TRP A 249 40.57 66.74 67.79
C TRP A 249 39.75 67.03 66.53
N LEU A 250 40.00 66.32 65.43
CA LEU A 250 39.16 66.41 64.23
C LEU A 250 37.75 65.87 64.49
N TYR A 251 37.58 64.84 65.32
CA TYR A 251 36.26 64.38 65.76
C TYR A 251 35.55 65.43 66.61
N ARG A 252 36.25 66.11 67.53
CA ARG A 252 35.68 67.21 68.31
C ARG A 252 35.32 68.40 67.44
N ALA A 253 36.14 68.74 66.44
CA ALA A 253 35.83 69.78 65.47
C ALA A 253 34.60 69.42 64.63
N ALA A 254 34.47 68.15 64.20
CA ALA A 254 33.28 67.67 63.51
C ALA A 254 32.02 67.74 64.40
N GLU A 255 32.12 67.36 65.68
CA GLU A 255 31.02 67.46 66.65
C GLU A 255 30.58 68.91 66.89
N VAL A 256 31.55 69.84 66.97
CA VAL A 256 31.30 71.30 67.05
C VAL A 256 30.51 71.77 65.83
N TRP A 257 30.89 71.36 64.63
CA TRP A 257 30.19 71.73 63.41
C TRP A 257 28.81 71.07 63.28
N GLU A 258 28.68 69.80 63.64
CA GLU A 258 27.44 69.02 63.53
C GLU A 258 26.37 69.49 64.51
N THR A 259 26.72 69.59 65.80
CA THR A 259 25.73 69.87 66.87
C THR A 259 25.67 71.34 67.27
N GLY A 260 26.81 72.03 67.27
CA GLY A 260 26.91 73.45 67.65
C GLY A 260 26.58 74.38 66.49
N GLY A 261 27.39 74.32 65.42
CA GLY A 261 27.28 75.16 64.24
C GLY A 261 26.13 74.77 63.28
N LYS A 262 25.61 73.54 63.40
CA LYS A 262 24.64 72.93 62.47
C LYS A 262 25.06 73.01 60.99
N ASP A 263 26.37 73.10 60.75
CA ASP A 263 26.96 73.13 59.41
C ASP A 263 27.52 71.74 59.10
N ILE A 264 26.65 70.91 58.52
CA ILE A 264 26.95 69.51 58.19
C ILE A 264 28.08 69.43 57.16
N VAL A 265 28.21 70.43 56.26
CA VAL A 265 29.28 70.44 55.24
C VAL A 265 30.64 70.52 55.90
N ARG A 266 30.81 71.47 56.83
CA ARG A 266 32.06 71.64 57.56
C ARG A 266 32.34 70.51 58.55
N ALA A 267 31.30 69.91 59.14
CA ALA A 267 31.43 68.70 59.94
C ALA A 267 31.95 67.53 59.10
N PHE A 268 31.41 67.38 57.89
CA PHE A 268 31.83 66.37 56.93
C PHE A 268 33.28 66.59 56.47
N ASP A 269 33.67 67.83 56.14
CA ASP A 269 35.05 68.18 55.76
C ASP A 269 36.06 67.93 56.88
N ALA A 270 35.67 68.13 58.14
CA ALA A 270 36.50 67.78 59.30
C ALA A 270 36.69 66.25 59.42
N LEU A 271 35.64 65.46 59.22
CA LEU A 271 35.75 63.99 59.19
C LEU A 271 36.48 63.47 57.95
N ALA A 272 36.35 64.11 56.78
CA ALA A 272 37.09 63.76 55.57
C ALA A 272 38.61 63.93 55.78
N ARG A 273 39.01 65.02 56.46
CA ARG A 273 40.40 65.23 56.88
C ARG A 273 40.85 64.22 57.93
N ALA A 274 39.96 63.81 58.84
CA ALA A 274 40.25 62.74 59.79
C ALA A 274 40.47 61.41 59.07
N PHE A 275 39.68 61.10 58.04
CA PHE A 275 39.81 59.87 57.27
C PHE A 275 41.12 59.78 56.50
N ALA A 276 41.52 60.88 55.83
CA ALA A 276 42.81 60.97 55.15
C ALA A 276 44.01 60.76 56.10
N GLN A 277 43.88 61.16 57.37
CA GLN A 277 44.89 60.94 58.40
C GLN A 277 44.86 59.51 58.97
N ALA A 278 43.67 58.95 59.20
CA ALA A 278 43.48 57.62 59.78
C ALA A 278 44.01 56.51 58.86
N ARG A 279 43.87 56.64 57.54
CA ARG A 279 44.47 55.70 56.57
C ARG A 279 46.00 55.64 56.63
N ARG A 280 46.65 56.70 57.12
CA ARG A 280 48.11 56.76 57.31
C ARG A 280 48.53 56.25 58.70
N ALA A 281 47.58 56.03 59.60
CA ALA A 281 47.82 55.59 60.96
C ALA A 281 47.68 54.06 61.09
N PRO A 282 48.49 53.41 61.95
CA PRO A 282 48.45 51.95 62.12
C PRO A 282 47.18 51.42 62.83
N GLY A 283 46.30 52.30 63.35
CA GLY A 283 45.11 51.94 64.12
C GLY A 283 43.82 51.69 63.30
N GLY A 284 43.91 51.68 61.97
CA GLY A 284 42.76 51.48 61.08
C GLY A 284 41.85 52.71 60.95
N ASP A 285 41.00 52.68 59.92
CA ASP A 285 40.09 53.76 59.53
C ASP A 285 38.62 53.49 59.87
N GLY A 286 38.32 52.32 60.47
CA GLY A 286 36.96 51.84 60.74
C GLY A 286 36.10 52.79 61.58
N GLU A 287 36.66 53.42 62.62
CA GLU A 287 35.89 54.37 63.45
C GLU A 287 35.50 55.64 62.66
N VAL A 288 36.42 56.14 61.82
CA VAL A 288 36.13 57.31 60.97
C VAL A 288 35.07 56.97 59.93
N ARG A 289 35.17 55.78 59.30
CA ARG A 289 34.15 55.30 58.34
C ARG A 289 32.78 55.20 58.99
N ALA A 290 32.69 54.63 60.20
CA ALA A 290 31.43 54.53 60.93
C ALA A 290 30.82 55.91 61.24
N ARG A 291 31.65 56.88 61.65
CA ARG A 291 31.21 58.27 61.90
C ARG A 291 30.76 58.98 60.62
N LEU A 292 31.50 58.82 59.52
CA LEU A 292 31.14 59.35 58.20
C LEU A 292 29.82 58.74 57.69
N HIS A 293 29.65 57.43 57.84
CA HIS A 293 28.43 56.71 57.48
C HIS A 293 27.23 57.17 58.32
N ARG A 294 27.40 57.36 59.63
CA ARG A 294 26.37 57.91 60.51
C ARG A 294 25.91 59.30 60.05
N ILE A 295 26.85 60.22 59.82
CA ILE A 295 26.51 61.58 59.36
C ILE A 295 25.84 61.54 57.98
N ALA A 296 26.33 60.70 57.06
CA ALA A 296 25.71 60.51 55.75
C ALA A 296 24.27 59.98 55.86
N GLN A 297 24.01 59.03 56.77
CA GLN A 297 22.69 58.46 57.01
C GLN A 297 21.72 59.44 57.68
N GLU A 298 22.11 60.05 58.79
CA GLU A 298 21.26 60.96 59.58
C GLU A 298 20.89 62.23 58.81
N HIS A 299 21.80 62.72 57.96
CA HIS A 299 21.63 63.97 57.22
C HIS A 299 21.43 63.81 55.71
N LYS A 300 21.21 62.57 55.23
CA LYS A 300 21.06 62.24 53.79
C LYS A 300 22.23 62.73 52.92
N ALA A 301 23.43 62.84 53.47
CA ALA A 301 24.65 63.32 52.80
C ALA A 301 25.45 62.21 52.11
N TRP A 302 24.76 61.22 51.55
CA TRP A 302 25.38 60.03 50.95
C TRP A 302 26.19 60.33 49.68
N ASP A 303 25.74 61.29 48.86
CA ASP A 303 26.47 61.66 47.63
C ASP A 303 27.85 62.25 47.97
N ARG A 304 27.94 63.10 48.99
CA ARG A 304 29.23 63.63 49.47
C ARG A 304 30.17 62.54 49.99
N LEU A 305 29.62 61.48 50.59
CA LEU A 305 30.40 60.33 51.05
C LEU A 305 30.93 59.48 49.90
N ALA A 306 30.09 59.24 48.89
CA ALA A 306 30.53 58.59 47.67
C ALA A 306 31.62 59.41 46.95
N ASP A 307 31.43 60.72 46.76
CA ASP A 307 32.40 61.59 46.08
C ASP A 307 33.75 61.64 46.83
N LEU A 308 33.70 61.67 48.17
CA LEU A 308 34.89 61.59 49.01
C LEU A 308 35.64 60.28 48.78
N TYR A 309 34.96 59.13 48.84
CA TYR A 309 35.59 57.82 48.62
C TYR A 309 36.07 57.65 47.17
N GLU A 310 35.33 58.12 46.16
CA GLU A 310 35.74 58.11 44.75
C GLU A 310 37.01 58.94 44.53
N GLY A 311 37.05 60.18 45.01
CA GLY A 311 38.23 61.05 44.90
C GLY A 311 39.45 60.49 45.64
N MET A 312 39.25 59.70 46.69
CA MET A 312 40.35 59.00 47.38
C MET A 312 40.76 57.69 46.73
N ALA A 313 39.86 57.02 46.02
CA ALA A 313 40.19 55.85 45.21
C ALA A 313 41.04 56.25 43.99
N GLU A 314 40.78 57.41 43.39
CA GLU A 314 41.59 57.97 42.30
C GLU A 314 43.04 58.26 42.70
N ASN A 315 43.24 58.66 43.96
CA ASN A 315 44.54 58.99 44.53
C ASN A 315 45.17 57.82 45.31
N ALA A 316 44.64 56.61 45.20
CA ALA A 316 45.14 55.44 45.93
C ALA A 316 46.38 54.83 45.27
N ASP A 317 47.38 54.48 46.09
CA ASP A 317 48.66 53.94 45.60
C ASP A 317 48.59 52.50 45.08
N THR A 318 47.56 51.73 45.47
CA THR A 318 47.39 50.33 45.08
C THR A 318 45.99 50.05 44.56
N ALA A 319 45.89 49.15 43.58
CA ALA A 319 44.61 48.69 43.05
C ALA A 319 43.71 48.06 44.12
N ALA A 320 44.29 47.37 45.11
CA ALA A 320 43.55 46.81 46.25
C ALA A 320 42.94 47.91 47.13
N ALA A 321 43.73 48.92 47.51
CA ALA A 321 43.21 50.05 48.30
C ALA A 321 42.18 50.89 47.53
N ALA A 322 42.33 51.02 46.21
CA ALA A 322 41.32 51.64 45.36
C ALA A 322 40.03 50.79 45.30
N ALA A 323 40.16 49.47 45.14
CA ALA A 323 39.04 48.54 45.10
C ALA A 323 38.25 48.52 46.41
N ASP A 324 38.93 48.52 47.57
CA ASP A 324 38.29 48.56 48.89
C ASP A 324 37.40 49.80 49.05
N LEU A 325 37.87 50.98 48.60
CA LEU A 325 37.10 52.22 48.67
C LEU A 325 35.95 52.23 47.67
N LEU A 326 36.18 51.80 46.43
CA LEU A 326 35.13 51.70 45.43
C LEU A 326 34.06 50.67 45.80
N MET A 327 34.42 49.65 46.58
CA MET A 327 33.46 48.67 47.12
C MET A 327 32.49 49.32 48.10
N GLU A 328 32.97 50.25 48.93
CA GLU A 328 32.14 51.06 49.83
C GLU A 328 31.30 52.09 49.06
N VAL A 329 31.82 52.63 47.96
CA VAL A 329 31.00 53.47 47.08
C VAL A 329 29.88 52.63 46.47
N ALA A 330 30.17 51.41 46.01
CA ALA A 330 29.17 50.51 45.46
C ALA A 330 28.09 50.12 46.49
N THR A 331 28.43 49.89 47.77
CA THR A 331 27.43 49.67 48.84
C THR A 331 26.55 50.89 49.02
N ILE A 332 27.14 52.09 49.15
CA ILE A 332 26.40 53.34 49.32
C ILE A 332 25.45 53.58 48.13
N ARG A 333 25.92 53.40 46.90
CA ARG A 333 25.09 53.56 45.68
C ARG A 333 23.95 52.52 45.63
N THR A 334 24.18 51.31 46.13
CA THR A 334 23.15 50.27 46.27
C THR A 334 22.10 50.66 47.31
N GLU A 335 22.51 51.16 48.48
CA GLU A 335 21.60 51.66 49.53
C GLU A 335 20.77 52.87 49.07
N GLN A 336 21.37 53.74 48.24
CA GLN A 336 20.68 54.86 47.58
C GLN A 336 19.68 54.43 46.50
N LYS A 337 19.57 53.13 46.19
CA LYS A 337 18.79 52.59 45.05
C LYS A 337 19.25 53.17 43.70
N LYS A 338 20.56 53.41 43.54
CA LYS A 338 21.21 53.81 42.27
C LYS A 338 22.05 52.65 41.72
N PRO A 339 21.43 51.59 41.20
CA PRO A 339 22.15 50.36 40.80
C PRO A 339 23.09 50.57 39.62
N ARG A 340 22.81 51.49 38.68
CA ARG A 340 23.72 51.81 37.56
C ARG A 340 25.04 52.43 38.01
N ASP A 341 24.98 53.28 39.03
CA ASP A 341 26.18 53.89 39.61
C ASP A 341 26.98 52.84 40.38
N ALA A 342 26.30 51.96 41.13
CA ALA A 342 26.94 50.82 41.80
C ALA A 342 27.62 49.87 40.79
N GLU A 343 26.96 49.56 39.68
CA GLU A 343 27.50 48.74 38.60
C GLU A 343 28.76 49.37 37.98
N ALA A 344 28.75 50.68 37.71
CA ALA A 344 29.90 51.38 37.15
C ALA A 344 31.14 51.25 38.05
N GLN A 345 30.95 51.36 39.37
CA GLN A 345 32.04 51.17 40.32
C GLN A 345 32.48 49.72 40.42
N LEU A 346 31.56 48.75 40.45
CA LEU A 346 31.90 47.32 40.45
C LEU A 346 32.67 46.90 39.18
N ARG A 347 32.31 47.43 38.00
CA ARG A 347 33.06 47.23 36.75
C ARG A 347 34.45 47.85 36.81
N ARG A 348 34.61 49.03 37.41
CA ARG A 348 35.92 49.65 37.63
C ARG A 348 36.80 48.78 38.52
N ILE A 349 36.23 48.19 39.58
CA ILE A 349 36.93 47.23 40.44
C ILE A 349 37.38 46.01 39.63
N LEU A 350 36.48 45.37 38.88
CA LEU A 350 36.81 44.19 38.06
C LEU A 350 37.80 44.49 36.93
N GLY A 351 37.81 45.71 36.40
CA GLY A 351 38.82 46.14 35.43
C GLY A 351 40.23 46.26 36.02
N MET A 352 40.35 46.60 37.31
CA MET A 352 41.63 46.68 38.02
C MET A 352 42.04 45.33 38.62
N LEU A 353 41.08 44.58 39.16
CA LEU A 353 41.22 43.29 39.81
C LEU A 353 40.23 42.29 39.21
N PRO A 354 40.58 41.63 38.09
CA PRO A 354 39.67 40.72 37.39
C PRO A 354 39.18 39.51 38.22
N ASN A 355 39.97 39.10 39.22
CA ASN A 355 39.73 37.95 40.09
C ASN A 355 39.10 38.32 41.45
N GLU A 356 38.64 39.56 41.63
CA GLU A 356 38.02 40.00 42.89
C GLU A 356 36.63 39.37 43.07
N ALA A 357 36.56 38.31 43.88
CA ALA A 357 35.36 37.49 44.03
C ALA A 357 34.16 38.25 44.61
N VAL A 358 34.40 39.18 45.56
CA VAL A 358 33.31 39.94 46.20
C VAL A 358 32.67 40.93 45.22
N ALA A 359 33.49 41.61 44.42
CA ALA A 359 33.01 42.52 43.37
C ALA A 359 32.18 41.78 42.32
N ARG A 360 32.67 40.61 41.91
CA ARG A 360 32.02 39.74 40.92
C ARG A 360 30.69 39.19 41.45
N ALA A 361 30.63 38.71 42.69
CA ALA A 361 29.40 38.21 43.27
C ALA A 361 28.33 39.31 43.38
N ARG A 362 28.72 40.53 43.79
CA ARG A 362 27.81 41.67 43.90
C ARG A 362 27.27 42.16 42.56
N ILE A 363 28.10 42.21 41.52
CA ILE A 363 27.61 42.63 40.19
C ILE A 363 26.67 41.57 39.59
N GLU A 364 26.94 40.27 39.82
CA GLU A 364 26.05 39.19 39.40
C GLU A 364 24.72 39.19 40.18
N GLU A 365 24.75 39.45 41.50
CA GLU A 365 23.52 39.64 42.30
C GLU A 365 22.70 40.83 41.80
N LEU A 366 23.36 41.93 41.45
CA LEU A 366 22.72 43.09 40.84
C LEU A 366 22.07 42.71 39.50
N TYR A 367 22.76 41.95 38.64
CA TYR A 367 22.19 41.46 37.38
C TYR A 367 21.00 40.52 37.59
N ARG A 368 21.04 39.64 38.60
CA ARG A 368 19.89 38.80 38.97
C ARG A 368 18.70 39.63 39.46
N ALA A 369 18.94 40.65 40.29
CA ALA A 369 17.90 41.51 40.85
C ALA A 369 17.22 42.40 39.80
N GLU A 370 17.98 42.91 38.82
CA GLU A 370 17.44 43.74 37.72
C GLU A 370 16.87 42.92 36.54
N GLY A 371 17.02 41.59 36.54
CA GLY A 371 16.62 40.73 35.42
C GLY A 371 17.49 40.92 34.17
N ARG A 372 18.75 41.35 34.35
CA ARG A 372 19.73 41.58 33.28
C ARG A 372 20.49 40.29 32.97
N TRP A 373 19.77 39.38 32.33
CA TRP A 373 20.23 38.00 32.09
C TRP A 373 21.40 37.91 31.10
N VAL A 374 21.53 38.84 30.15
CA VAL A 374 22.61 38.82 29.14
C VAL A 374 23.96 39.10 29.81
N GLU A 375 24.01 40.11 30.67
CA GLU A 375 25.23 40.48 31.39
C GLU A 375 25.59 39.45 32.47
N LEU A 376 24.59 38.84 33.11
CA LEU A 376 24.80 37.71 34.01
C LEU A 376 25.42 36.52 33.27
N ALA A 377 24.87 36.15 32.11
CA ALA A 377 25.41 35.07 31.28
C ALA A 377 26.85 35.36 30.83
N ALA A 378 27.14 36.59 30.40
CA ALA A 378 28.50 36.99 30.02
C ALA A 378 29.50 36.90 31.19
N SER A 379 29.09 37.30 32.41
CA SER A 379 29.92 37.15 33.61
C SER A 379 30.20 35.67 33.93
N LEU A 380 29.19 34.82 33.82
CA LEU A 380 29.32 33.38 34.07
C LEU A 380 30.13 32.66 32.97
N GLU A 381 30.02 33.08 31.70
CA GLU A 381 30.88 32.60 30.62
C GLU A 381 32.35 32.91 30.88
N GLU A 382 32.66 34.14 31.32
CA GLU A 382 34.03 34.53 31.67
C GLU A 382 34.61 33.64 32.78
N ARG A 383 33.78 33.33 33.79
CA ARG A 383 34.17 32.47 34.93
C ARG A 383 34.30 30.99 34.56
N THR A 384 33.63 30.53 33.51
CA THR A 384 33.61 29.12 33.12
C THR A 384 34.55 28.79 31.97
N ASP A 385 35.03 29.78 31.20
CA ASP A 385 35.99 29.55 30.11
C ASP A 385 37.43 29.33 30.65
N PRO A 386 37.97 28.10 30.57
CA PRO A 386 39.31 27.80 31.06
C PRO A 386 40.43 28.49 30.28
N ARG A 387 40.15 29.08 29.11
CA ARG A 387 41.13 29.83 28.31
C ARG A 387 41.41 31.21 28.90
N LEU A 388 40.49 31.72 29.72
CA LEU A 388 40.63 33.01 30.38
C LEU A 388 41.34 32.84 31.73
N GLY A 389 42.27 33.74 32.04
CA GLY A 389 43.00 33.75 33.32
C GLY A 389 42.14 34.09 34.54
N THR A 390 40.85 34.34 34.32
CA THR A 390 39.83 34.71 35.31
C THR A 390 38.85 33.56 35.63
N ALA A 391 39.11 32.36 35.09
CA ALA A 391 38.27 31.19 35.29
C ALA A 391 38.21 30.77 36.77
N ALA A 392 37.02 30.42 37.24
CA ALA A 392 36.79 29.84 38.55
C ALA A 392 37.53 28.49 38.71
N PRO A 393 37.78 28.02 39.95
CA PRO A 393 38.33 26.70 40.20
C PRO A 393 37.49 25.60 39.55
N GLU A 394 38.12 24.54 39.06
CA GLU A 394 37.44 23.47 38.33
C GLU A 394 36.30 22.80 39.12
N ALA A 395 36.39 22.75 40.46
CA ALA A 395 35.36 22.23 41.34
C ALA A 395 34.04 23.04 41.31
N GLU A 396 34.10 24.35 41.06
CA GLU A 396 32.92 25.24 41.04
C GLU A 396 32.31 25.36 39.64
N ARG A 397 33.09 25.09 38.58
CA ARG A 397 32.65 25.23 37.18
C ARG A 397 31.39 24.41 36.83
N PRO A 398 31.19 23.15 37.30
CA PRO A 398 29.99 22.39 36.97
C PRO A 398 28.70 23.06 37.45
N GLN A 399 28.72 23.68 38.63
CA GLN A 399 27.56 24.39 39.18
C GLN A 399 27.28 25.67 38.39
N LEU A 400 28.34 26.44 38.06
CA LEU A 400 28.22 27.66 37.25
C LEU A 400 27.76 27.37 35.82
N LEU A 401 28.27 26.31 35.19
CA LEU A 401 27.84 25.87 33.86
C LEU A 401 26.38 25.41 33.85
N ARG A 402 25.90 24.77 34.92
CA ARG A 402 24.49 24.40 35.07
C ARG A 402 23.60 25.65 35.20
N GLU A 403 24.01 26.64 36.01
CA GLU A 403 23.31 27.92 36.13
C GLU A 403 23.27 28.64 34.77
N LEU A 404 24.43 28.75 34.10
CA LEU A 404 24.55 29.37 32.77
C LEU A 404 23.67 28.68 31.73
N ALA A 405 23.68 27.35 31.69
CA ALA A 405 22.87 26.59 30.77
C ALA A 405 21.37 26.80 31.06
N SER A 406 20.94 26.77 32.33
CA SER A 406 19.53 27.09 32.68
C SER A 406 19.12 28.51 32.27
N MET A 407 20.02 29.50 32.39
CA MET A 407 19.74 30.87 31.93
C MET A 407 19.58 30.92 30.41
N TYR A 408 20.42 30.20 29.67
CA TYR A 408 20.31 30.14 28.23
C TYR A 408 19.02 29.48 27.75
N VAL A 409 18.54 28.45 28.45
CA VAL A 409 17.28 27.78 28.13
C VAL A 409 16.06 28.61 28.54
N GLU A 410 15.97 28.99 29.81
CA GLU A 410 14.73 29.54 30.39
C GLU A 410 14.57 31.05 30.17
N LYS A 411 15.65 31.82 30.27
CA LYS A 411 15.59 33.29 30.30
C LYS A 411 15.96 33.93 28.97
N LEU A 412 17.00 33.43 28.31
CA LEU A 412 17.55 34.02 27.10
C LEU A 412 17.07 33.36 25.81
N GLN A 413 16.47 32.17 25.88
CA GLN A 413 16.03 31.38 24.72
C GLN A 413 17.11 31.24 23.64
N ARG A 414 18.35 30.98 24.08
CA ARG A 414 19.53 30.77 23.22
C ARG A 414 19.97 29.30 23.28
N PRO A 415 19.29 28.40 22.55
CA PRO A 415 19.48 26.96 22.69
C PRO A 415 20.87 26.49 22.24
N HIS A 416 21.51 27.15 21.27
CA HIS A 416 22.86 26.79 20.84
C HIS A 416 23.91 27.07 21.91
N ASP A 417 23.83 28.22 22.59
CA ASP A 417 24.75 28.56 23.67
C ASP A 417 24.50 27.70 24.92
N ALA A 418 23.23 27.30 25.17
CA ALA A 418 22.89 26.30 26.18
C ALA A 418 23.55 24.94 25.87
N ILE A 419 23.50 24.48 24.62
CA ILE A 419 24.16 23.24 24.18
C ILE A 419 25.67 23.33 24.44
N ASP A 420 26.32 24.43 24.08
CA ASP A 420 27.76 24.61 24.30
C ASP A 420 28.12 24.58 25.81
N ALA A 421 27.28 25.18 26.67
CA ALA A 421 27.45 25.15 28.12
C ALA A 421 27.26 23.73 28.68
N PHE A 422 26.23 23.00 28.24
CA PHE A 422 25.99 21.62 28.63
C PHE A 422 27.03 20.63 28.09
N ASP A 423 27.60 20.87 26.90
CA ASP A 423 28.71 20.06 26.37
C ASP A 423 29.98 20.24 27.20
N ARG A 424 30.29 21.47 27.63
CA ARG A 424 31.37 21.72 28.60
C ARG A 424 31.08 21.03 29.94
N LEU A 425 29.82 21.06 30.40
CA LEU A 425 29.41 20.38 31.62
C LEU A 425 29.57 18.85 31.51
N ARG A 426 29.15 18.26 30.39
CA ARG A 426 29.32 16.83 30.08
C ARG A 426 30.78 16.40 30.11
N MET A 427 31.71 17.24 29.64
CA MET A 427 33.15 16.94 29.69
C MET A 427 33.69 16.88 31.12
N LEU A 428 33.14 17.68 32.05
CA LEU A 428 33.53 17.68 33.46
C LEU A 428 32.81 16.60 34.28
N ALA A 429 31.58 16.25 33.90
CA ALA A 429 30.74 15.25 34.57
C ALA A 429 30.19 14.21 33.56
N PRO A 430 31.03 13.30 33.02
CA PRO A 430 30.66 12.40 31.93
C PRO A 430 29.68 11.28 32.34
N THR A 431 29.51 11.05 33.64
CA THR A 431 28.63 10.01 34.21
C THR A 431 27.30 10.55 34.71
N ASP A 432 27.08 11.87 34.67
CA ASP A 432 25.83 12.48 35.16
C ASP A 432 24.72 12.32 34.10
N THR A 433 23.87 11.30 34.29
CA THR A 433 22.77 10.98 33.38
C THR A 433 21.75 12.11 33.28
N THR A 434 21.58 12.92 34.34
CA THR A 434 20.66 14.07 34.32
C THR A 434 21.09 15.12 33.30
N VAL A 435 22.39 15.37 33.22
CA VAL A 435 22.99 16.29 32.24
C VAL A 435 22.85 15.74 30.82
N LEU A 436 23.05 14.44 30.64
CA LEU A 436 22.91 13.80 29.33
C LEU A 436 21.47 13.86 28.81
N PHE A 437 20.46 13.66 29.68
CA PHE A 437 19.05 13.82 29.31
C PHE A 437 18.69 15.28 28.98
N GLN A 438 19.12 16.24 29.81
CA GLN A 438 18.87 17.67 29.54
C GLN A 438 19.54 18.12 28.23
N LEU A 439 20.74 17.63 27.95
CA LEU A 439 21.45 17.88 26.70
C LEU A 439 20.73 17.22 25.50
N ALA A 440 20.20 16.01 25.68
CA ALA A 440 19.39 15.34 24.66
C ALA A 440 18.11 16.13 24.35
N ASP A 441 17.40 16.63 25.37
CA ASP A 441 16.20 17.49 25.21
C ASP A 441 16.53 18.75 24.40
N LEU A 442 17.67 19.38 24.67
CA LEU A 442 18.12 20.54 23.90
C LEU A 442 18.48 20.19 22.46
N TYR A 443 19.18 19.07 22.24
CA TYR A 443 19.44 18.60 20.89
C TYR A 443 18.14 18.30 20.10
N VAL A 444 17.08 17.81 20.77
CA VAL A 444 15.75 17.65 20.17
C VAL A 444 15.16 19.00 19.75
N SER A 445 15.21 20.02 20.63
CA SER A 445 14.69 21.36 20.31
C SER A 445 15.36 22.03 19.10
N VAL A 446 16.61 21.63 18.79
CA VAL A 446 17.41 22.12 17.66
C VAL A 446 17.39 21.14 16.49
N ALA A 447 16.58 20.07 16.57
CA ALA A 447 16.44 19.00 15.58
C ALA A 447 17.79 18.33 15.18
N ARG A 448 18.75 18.23 16.12
CA ARG A 448 20.04 17.53 15.93
C ARG A 448 19.95 16.08 16.37
N TRP A 449 19.11 15.30 15.68
CA TRP A 449 18.76 13.92 16.04
C TRP A 449 19.95 12.97 16.23
N SER A 450 21.01 13.09 15.42
CA SER A 450 22.22 12.26 15.56
C SER A 450 22.91 12.45 16.91
N LYS A 451 22.94 13.69 17.41
CA LYS A 451 23.51 14.03 18.72
C LYS A 451 22.58 13.63 19.87
N VAL A 452 21.26 13.68 19.66
CA VAL A 452 20.29 13.12 20.63
C VAL A 452 20.55 11.63 20.83
N ILE A 453 20.67 10.87 19.73
CA ILE A 453 20.92 9.43 19.80
C ILE A 453 22.29 9.13 20.44
N GLU A 454 23.34 9.85 20.07
CA GLU A 454 24.69 9.70 20.68
C GLU A 454 24.66 9.95 22.20
N THR A 455 23.96 11.00 22.64
CA THR A 455 23.87 11.36 24.06
C THR A 455 23.01 10.38 24.86
N LEU A 456 21.87 9.94 24.32
CA LEU A 456 21.03 8.92 24.94
C LEU A 456 21.69 7.53 24.95
N ALA A 457 22.41 7.16 23.88
CA ALA A 457 23.16 5.90 23.84
C ALA A 457 24.22 5.88 24.94
N ARG A 458 24.86 7.04 25.19
CA ARG A 458 25.78 7.19 26.32
C ARG A 458 25.11 7.01 27.68
N VAL A 459 23.85 7.43 27.84
CA VAL A 459 23.07 7.11 29.06
C VAL A 459 22.90 5.60 29.20
N GLY A 460 22.57 4.91 28.11
CA GLY A 460 22.48 3.44 28.07
C GLY A 460 23.77 2.73 28.48
N GLU A 461 24.93 3.24 28.05
CA GLU A 461 26.24 2.71 28.43
C GLU A 461 26.62 3.01 29.90
N VAL A 462 26.30 4.21 30.39
CA VAL A 462 26.66 4.65 31.75
C VAL A 462 25.78 4.00 32.81
N ALA A 463 24.50 3.78 32.50
CA ALA A 463 23.49 3.26 33.42
C ALA A 463 22.97 1.88 32.98
N GLU A 464 23.86 1.03 32.46
CA GLU A 464 23.48 -0.28 31.91
C GLU A 464 22.64 -1.11 32.89
N GLY A 465 21.51 -1.65 32.42
CA GLY A 465 20.59 -2.45 33.23
C GLY A 465 19.71 -1.65 34.21
N SER A 466 19.82 -0.32 34.24
CA SER A 466 18.98 0.56 35.07
C SER A 466 17.69 1.00 34.34
N PRO A 467 16.64 1.46 35.05
CA PRO A 467 15.45 2.02 34.42
C PRO A 467 15.77 3.24 33.55
N GLU A 468 16.79 4.03 33.90
CA GLU A 468 17.24 5.16 33.09
C GLU A 468 17.81 4.72 31.72
N ALA A 469 18.53 3.59 31.66
CA ALA A 469 18.97 3.03 30.37
C ALA A 469 17.79 2.51 29.53
N ARG A 470 16.78 1.90 30.16
CA ARG A 470 15.54 1.48 29.48
C ARG A 470 14.81 2.68 28.87
N ASP A 471 14.66 3.77 29.63
CA ASP A 471 14.01 4.99 29.17
C ASP A 471 14.80 5.68 28.04
N ALA A 472 16.14 5.68 28.13
CA ALA A 472 17.01 6.18 27.06
C ALA A 472 16.86 5.38 25.76
N LEU A 473 16.92 4.04 25.84
CA LEU A 473 16.73 3.15 24.68
C LEU A 473 15.34 3.33 24.05
N ARG A 474 14.30 3.46 24.89
CA ARG A 474 12.93 3.70 24.42
C ARG A 474 12.81 5.01 23.66
N ARG A 475 13.43 6.06 24.20
CA ARG A 475 13.43 7.37 23.56
C ARG A 475 14.21 7.37 22.24
N ILE A 476 15.34 6.66 22.17
CA ILE A 476 16.06 6.41 20.91
C ILE A 476 15.16 5.70 19.91
N ALA A 477 14.44 4.66 20.33
CA ALA A 477 13.55 3.91 19.47
C ALA A 477 12.39 4.78 18.96
N GLN A 478 11.79 5.61 19.81
CA GLN A 478 10.74 6.58 19.42
C GLN A 478 11.24 7.61 18.40
N ILE A 479 12.47 8.13 18.58
CA ILE A 479 13.09 9.05 17.60
C ILE A 479 13.29 8.33 16.26
N TYR A 480 13.73 7.08 16.28
CA TYR A 480 13.86 6.29 15.04
C TYR A 480 12.52 6.05 14.34
N VAL A 481 11.43 5.82 15.08
CA VAL A 481 10.10 5.60 14.51
C VAL A 481 9.49 6.91 13.98
N HIS A 482 9.47 7.98 14.78
CA HIS A 482 8.67 9.17 14.51
C HIS A 482 9.44 10.29 13.82
N ASP A 483 10.68 10.57 14.23
CA ASP A 483 11.42 11.75 13.76
C ASP A 483 12.34 11.43 12.58
N LEU A 484 12.88 10.21 12.53
CA LEU A 484 13.81 9.76 11.49
C LEU A 484 13.17 8.81 10.47
N GLU A 485 11.98 8.27 10.75
CA GLU A 485 11.28 7.31 9.89
C GLU A 485 12.17 6.10 9.49
N LEU A 486 13.02 5.64 10.41
CA LEU A 486 13.92 4.50 10.27
C LEU A 486 13.47 3.34 11.19
N PRO A 487 12.33 2.67 10.89
CA PRO A 487 11.74 1.67 11.77
C PRO A 487 12.66 0.46 12.02
N ASP A 488 13.52 0.09 11.07
CA ASP A 488 14.46 -1.03 11.27
C ASP A 488 15.46 -0.78 12.40
N ARG A 489 15.92 0.46 12.59
CA ARG A 489 16.82 0.81 13.71
C ARG A 489 16.07 0.91 15.04
N ALA A 490 14.79 1.25 15.01
CA ALA A 490 13.95 1.22 16.20
C ALA A 490 13.76 -0.23 16.70
N LEU A 491 13.68 -1.20 15.79
CA LEU A 491 13.60 -2.62 16.16
C LEU A 491 14.82 -3.06 16.97
N ASP A 492 16.03 -2.65 16.60
CA ASP A 492 17.25 -3.00 17.35
C ASP A 492 17.18 -2.48 18.81
N ALA A 493 16.76 -1.23 18.98
CA ALA A 493 16.61 -0.62 20.31
C ALA A 493 15.51 -1.30 21.14
N TYR A 494 14.34 -1.58 20.56
CA TYR A 494 13.27 -2.30 21.27
C TYR A 494 13.62 -3.77 21.54
N ASN A 495 14.35 -4.45 20.64
CA ASN A 495 14.85 -5.80 20.84
C ASN A 495 15.86 -5.85 22.00
N GLN A 496 16.72 -4.83 22.15
CA GLN A 496 17.61 -4.70 23.30
C GLN A 496 16.85 -4.50 24.61
N ILE A 497 15.76 -3.72 24.60
CA ILE A 497 14.88 -3.55 25.76
C ILE A 497 14.28 -4.89 26.17
N VAL A 498 13.64 -5.64 25.26
CA VAL A 498 12.99 -6.91 25.63
C VAL A 498 13.99 -8.03 25.95
N ALA A 499 15.23 -7.96 25.45
CA ALA A 499 16.30 -8.88 25.84
C ALA A 499 16.75 -8.66 27.29
N THR A 500 16.77 -7.41 27.75
CA THR A 500 17.20 -7.03 29.12
C THR A 500 16.04 -7.07 30.10
N TRP A 501 14.85 -6.64 29.67
CA TRP A 501 13.60 -6.60 30.43
C TRP A 501 12.49 -7.36 29.67
N PRO A 502 12.44 -8.70 29.77
CA PRO A 502 11.45 -9.51 29.07
C PRO A 502 9.99 -9.21 29.44
N ASP A 503 9.74 -8.61 30.60
CA ASP A 503 8.40 -8.30 31.11
C ASP A 503 7.89 -6.91 30.66
N ASP A 504 8.63 -6.18 29.81
CA ASP A 504 8.23 -4.85 29.32
C ASP A 504 7.08 -4.93 28.28
N VAL A 505 5.85 -4.77 28.77
CA VAL A 505 4.63 -4.76 27.94
C VAL A 505 4.64 -3.66 26.87
N GLU A 506 5.19 -2.48 27.16
CA GLU A 506 5.21 -1.35 26.23
C GLU A 506 6.19 -1.60 25.07
N ALA A 507 7.36 -2.17 25.37
CA ALA A 507 8.33 -2.54 24.33
C ALA A 507 7.78 -3.63 23.40
N TRP A 508 7.11 -4.66 23.95
CA TRP A 508 6.45 -5.67 23.12
C TRP A 508 5.30 -5.10 22.27
N ALA A 509 4.54 -4.14 22.81
CA ALA A 509 3.47 -3.47 22.06
C ALA A 509 4.03 -2.60 20.91
N ALA A 510 5.16 -1.93 21.14
CA ALA A 510 5.86 -1.17 20.10
C ALA A 510 6.44 -2.09 19.01
N LEU A 511 7.06 -3.21 19.39
CA LEU A 511 7.53 -4.22 18.43
C LEU A 511 6.39 -4.78 17.58
N ASP A 512 5.23 -5.07 18.17
CA ASP A 512 4.05 -5.52 17.43
C ASP A 512 3.62 -4.50 16.37
N ALA A 513 3.51 -3.22 16.74
CA ALA A 513 3.15 -2.15 15.82
C ALA A 513 4.17 -2.04 14.67
N ILE A 514 5.47 -2.03 14.97
CA ILE A 514 6.53 -1.90 13.95
C ILE A 514 6.57 -3.12 13.04
N TYR A 515 6.51 -4.35 13.56
CA TYR A 515 6.51 -5.56 12.73
C TYR A 515 5.24 -5.66 11.88
N THR A 516 4.10 -5.17 12.37
CA THR A 516 2.87 -5.09 11.57
C THR A 516 3.03 -4.11 10.40
N THR A 517 3.55 -2.91 10.64
CA THR A 517 3.78 -1.89 9.59
C THR A 517 4.83 -2.34 8.57
N ASN A 518 5.89 -3.02 9.01
CA ASN A 518 6.97 -3.50 8.15
C ASN A 518 6.69 -4.87 7.51
N ALA A 519 5.49 -5.42 7.67
CA ALA A 519 5.07 -6.73 7.13
C ALA A 519 6.03 -7.89 7.49
N ARG A 520 6.66 -7.85 8.67
CA ARG A 520 7.51 -8.92 9.19
C ARG A 520 6.69 -9.93 10.00
N TRP A 521 5.97 -10.79 9.27
CA TRP A 521 4.94 -11.66 9.84
C TRP A 521 5.47 -12.75 10.78
N ASN A 522 6.67 -13.29 10.53
CA ASN A 522 7.31 -14.29 11.39
C ASN A 522 7.60 -13.72 12.79
N ASP A 523 8.29 -12.58 12.83
CA ASP A 523 8.65 -11.91 14.08
C ASP A 523 7.39 -11.43 14.82
N LEU A 524 6.38 -10.95 14.08
CA LEU A 524 5.09 -10.56 14.66
C LEU A 524 4.38 -11.74 15.35
N ALA A 525 4.38 -12.93 14.75
CA ALA A 525 3.76 -14.11 15.35
C ALA A 525 4.42 -14.51 16.68
N ASP A 526 5.74 -14.31 16.79
CA ASP A 526 6.49 -14.53 18.03
C ASP A 526 6.25 -13.45 19.07
N VAL A 527 6.22 -12.18 18.66
CA VAL A 527 5.86 -11.06 19.56
C VAL A 527 4.46 -11.26 20.13
N LEU A 528 3.46 -11.60 19.30
CA LEU A 528 2.10 -11.86 19.76
C LEU A 528 2.04 -13.04 20.74
N ARG A 529 2.85 -14.08 20.54
CA ARG A 529 2.97 -15.21 21.48
C ARG A 529 3.52 -14.74 22.84
N ARG A 530 4.55 -13.90 22.84
CA ARG A 530 5.16 -13.35 24.08
C ARG A 530 4.20 -12.39 24.79
N ARG A 531 3.54 -11.49 24.05
CA ARG A 531 2.50 -10.61 24.58
C ARG A 531 1.37 -11.40 25.23
N ALA A 532 0.86 -12.45 24.57
CA ALA A 532 -0.20 -13.30 25.12
C ALA A 532 0.24 -14.03 26.41
N ALA A 533 1.53 -14.35 26.56
CA ALA A 533 2.05 -14.99 27.76
C ALA A 533 2.19 -14.02 28.96
N LEU A 534 2.46 -12.74 28.70
CA LEU A 534 2.58 -11.69 29.70
C LEU A 534 1.22 -11.08 30.10
N GLU A 535 0.22 -11.19 29.22
CA GLU A 535 -1.12 -10.67 29.44
C GLU A 535 -1.87 -11.45 30.53
N ARG A 536 -2.46 -10.72 31.48
CA ARG A 536 -3.16 -11.30 32.64
C ARG A 536 -4.65 -11.42 32.43
N ASP A 537 -5.23 -10.54 31.61
CA ASP A 537 -6.65 -10.60 31.29
C ASP A 537 -6.92 -11.77 30.32
N PRO A 538 -7.73 -12.78 30.69
CA PRO A 538 -8.03 -13.92 29.82
C PRO A 538 -8.68 -13.51 28.50
N ALA A 539 -9.48 -12.45 28.47
CA ALA A 539 -10.13 -11.98 27.26
C ALA A 539 -9.11 -11.38 26.27
N LEU A 540 -8.25 -10.47 26.75
CA LEU A 540 -7.19 -9.88 25.93
C LEU A 540 -6.15 -10.93 25.50
N ARG A 541 -5.85 -11.90 26.35
CA ARG A 541 -4.98 -13.03 26.01
C ARG A 541 -5.58 -13.88 24.88
N ALA A 542 -6.87 -14.20 24.93
CA ALA A 542 -7.55 -14.91 23.85
C ALA A 542 -7.55 -14.10 22.54
N GLN A 543 -7.73 -12.77 22.60
CA GLN A 543 -7.65 -11.89 21.44
C GLN A 543 -6.25 -11.85 20.81
N LEU A 544 -5.19 -11.78 21.62
CA LEU A 544 -3.80 -11.82 21.13
C LEU A 544 -3.47 -13.16 20.46
N LEU A 545 -3.96 -14.28 21.01
CA LEU A 545 -3.82 -15.61 20.42
C LEU A 545 -4.61 -15.74 19.11
N SER A 546 -5.83 -15.19 19.05
CA SER A 546 -6.63 -15.10 17.83
C SER A 546 -5.91 -14.31 16.74
N ARG A 547 -5.37 -13.12 17.08
CA ARG A 547 -4.58 -12.32 16.14
C ARG A 547 -3.32 -13.05 15.68
N ARG A 548 -2.63 -13.76 16.57
CA ARG A 548 -1.49 -14.62 16.19
C ARG A 548 -1.91 -15.70 15.19
N ALA A 549 -3.03 -16.37 15.45
CA ALA A 549 -3.54 -17.39 14.55
C ALA A 549 -3.93 -16.83 13.17
N GLN A 550 -4.50 -15.62 13.12
CA GLN A 550 -4.77 -14.94 11.85
C GLN A 550 -3.48 -14.68 11.07
N VAL A 551 -2.42 -14.19 11.73
CA VAL A 551 -1.11 -13.98 11.10
C VAL A 551 -0.53 -15.29 10.56
N LEU A 552 -0.63 -16.37 11.34
CA LEU A 552 -0.18 -17.70 10.94
C LEU A 552 -0.95 -18.24 9.72
N LEU A 553 -2.26 -18.00 9.63
CA LEU A 553 -3.12 -18.48 8.53
C LEU A 553 -2.96 -17.69 7.24
N ASP A 554 -3.04 -16.36 7.34
CA ASP A 554 -3.19 -15.51 6.16
C ASP A 554 -1.84 -15.18 5.52
N TRP A 555 -0.82 -14.96 6.34
CA TRP A 555 0.47 -14.48 5.85
C TRP A 555 1.55 -15.56 5.84
N LEU A 556 1.54 -16.49 6.80
CA LEU A 556 2.58 -17.52 6.92
C LEU A 556 2.16 -18.89 6.36
N GLY A 557 0.86 -19.12 6.12
CA GLY A 557 0.34 -20.40 5.64
C GLY A 557 0.50 -21.57 6.62
N LEU A 558 0.83 -21.31 7.89
CA LEU A 558 1.06 -22.30 8.94
C LEU A 558 -0.26 -22.69 9.61
N ALA A 559 -1.13 -23.37 8.86
CA ALA A 559 -2.51 -23.66 9.28
C ALA A 559 -2.61 -24.56 10.54
N GLU A 560 -1.74 -25.56 10.69
CA GLU A 560 -1.70 -26.44 11.86
C GLU A 560 -1.34 -25.68 13.15
N GLU A 561 -0.34 -24.79 13.08
CA GLU A 561 0.05 -23.97 14.23
C GLU A 561 -1.04 -22.96 14.61
N ALA A 562 -1.71 -22.39 13.61
CA ALA A 562 -2.85 -21.52 13.84
C ALA A 562 -4.01 -22.25 14.52
N ALA A 563 -4.34 -23.46 14.04
CA ALA A 563 -5.35 -24.30 14.67
C ALA A 563 -4.98 -24.63 16.12
N ALA A 564 -3.73 -25.01 16.40
CA ALA A 564 -3.26 -25.25 17.77
C ALA A 564 -3.37 -23.99 18.66
N THR A 565 -3.05 -22.82 18.10
CA THR A 565 -3.17 -21.53 18.81
C THR A 565 -4.62 -21.20 19.14
N LEU A 566 -5.54 -21.44 18.20
CA LEU A 566 -6.98 -21.23 18.40
C LEU A 566 -7.61 -22.26 19.34
N ARG A 567 -7.14 -23.51 19.34
CA ARG A 567 -7.51 -24.50 20.38
C ARG A 567 -7.18 -23.95 21.76
N HIS A 568 -5.97 -23.42 21.95
CA HIS A 568 -5.58 -22.79 23.22
C HIS A 568 -6.44 -21.56 23.55
N ALA A 569 -6.67 -20.66 22.59
CA ALA A 569 -7.53 -19.49 22.79
C ALA A 569 -8.94 -19.89 23.26
N ARG A 570 -9.52 -20.94 22.67
CA ARG A 570 -10.84 -21.46 23.04
C ARG A 570 -10.87 -22.14 24.40
N THR A 571 -9.77 -22.74 24.87
CA THR A 571 -9.71 -23.23 26.27
C THR A 571 -9.78 -22.10 27.29
N ILE A 572 -9.33 -20.90 26.92
CA ILE A 572 -9.34 -19.71 27.80
C ILE A 572 -10.70 -19.02 27.75
N ALA A 573 -11.26 -18.85 26.55
CA ALA A 573 -12.56 -18.21 26.31
C ALA A 573 -13.50 -19.17 25.53
N PRO A 574 -14.13 -20.15 26.21
CA PRO A 574 -14.95 -21.16 25.54
C PRO A 574 -16.28 -20.60 25.01
N GLU A 575 -16.74 -19.47 25.56
CA GLU A 575 -18.02 -18.84 25.22
C GLU A 575 -17.97 -17.92 24.00
N ASP A 576 -16.78 -17.61 23.46
CA ASP A 576 -16.63 -16.73 22.29
C ASP A 576 -16.94 -17.49 20.98
N PRO A 577 -18.06 -17.19 20.29
CA PRO A 577 -18.43 -17.86 19.05
C PRO A 577 -17.45 -17.56 17.90
N ALA A 578 -16.78 -16.40 17.91
CA ALA A 578 -15.87 -16.00 16.83
C ALA A 578 -14.62 -16.89 16.80
N LEU A 579 -14.12 -17.33 17.97
CA LEU A 579 -13.00 -18.27 18.07
C LEU A 579 -13.34 -19.63 17.47
N ALA A 580 -14.58 -20.09 17.61
CA ALA A 580 -15.03 -21.34 16.99
C ALA A 580 -15.03 -21.24 15.47
N ASP A 581 -15.51 -20.13 14.89
CA ASP A 581 -15.52 -19.90 13.45
C ASP A 581 -14.11 -19.77 12.86
N GLN A 582 -13.21 -19.08 13.56
CA GLN A 582 -11.80 -18.99 13.20
C GLN A 582 -11.13 -20.37 13.27
N LEU A 583 -11.40 -21.16 14.32
CA LEU A 583 -10.83 -22.50 14.48
C LEU A 583 -11.31 -23.45 13.39
N VAL A 584 -12.59 -23.45 13.04
CA VAL A 584 -13.12 -24.25 11.91
C VAL A 584 -12.39 -23.88 10.62
N THR A 585 -12.22 -22.59 10.35
CA THR A 585 -11.51 -22.11 9.16
C THR A 585 -10.04 -22.55 9.16
N ALA A 586 -9.36 -22.47 10.31
CA ALA A 586 -7.99 -22.92 10.48
C ALA A 586 -7.84 -24.44 10.25
N LEU A 587 -8.73 -25.23 10.83
CA LEU A 587 -8.74 -26.70 10.71
C LEU A 587 -8.97 -27.16 9.27
N LEU A 588 -9.87 -26.49 8.53
CA LEU A 588 -10.11 -26.78 7.11
C LEU A 588 -8.88 -26.46 6.26
N LYS A 589 -8.19 -25.34 6.52
CA LYS A 589 -6.92 -25.03 5.84
C LYS A 589 -5.81 -26.02 6.21
N ALA A 590 -5.83 -26.56 7.43
CA ALA A 590 -4.88 -27.55 7.92
C ALA A 590 -5.16 -28.99 7.41
N GLY A 591 -6.35 -29.25 6.86
CA GLY A 591 -6.78 -30.58 6.42
C GLY A 591 -7.39 -31.46 7.53
N SER A 592 -7.62 -30.89 8.71
CA SER A 592 -8.24 -31.56 9.86
C SER A 592 -9.78 -31.49 9.79
N ASP A 593 -10.34 -31.99 8.69
CA ASP A 593 -11.75 -31.75 8.29
C ASP A 593 -12.77 -32.41 9.22
N ARG A 594 -12.44 -33.58 9.79
CA ARG A 594 -13.29 -34.28 10.76
C ARG A 594 -13.43 -33.51 12.07
N GLU A 595 -12.35 -32.88 12.53
CA GLU A 595 -12.38 -32.05 13.73
C GLU A 595 -13.19 -30.77 13.48
N ALA A 596 -13.04 -30.15 12.29
CA ALA A 596 -13.85 -29.00 11.90
C ALA A 596 -15.35 -29.30 11.90
N ALA A 597 -15.76 -30.45 11.36
CA ALA A 597 -17.15 -30.93 11.40
C ALA A 597 -17.64 -31.16 12.85
N ALA A 598 -16.85 -31.84 13.69
CA ALA A 598 -17.20 -32.10 15.09
C ALA A 598 -17.36 -30.80 15.91
N ILE A 599 -16.54 -29.77 15.64
CA ILE A 599 -16.68 -28.46 16.27
C ILE A 599 -18.01 -27.78 15.89
N LEU A 600 -18.41 -27.87 14.61
CA LEU A 600 -19.70 -27.34 14.16
C LEU A 600 -20.88 -28.10 14.77
N GLU A 601 -20.81 -29.43 14.82
CA GLU A 601 -21.82 -30.29 15.46
C GLU A 601 -22.01 -29.93 16.94
N GLY A 602 -20.91 -29.88 17.71
CA GLY A 602 -20.99 -29.51 19.12
C GLY A 602 -21.55 -28.11 19.36
N ARG A 603 -21.36 -27.18 18.41
CA ARG A 603 -21.97 -25.83 18.47
C ARG A 603 -23.47 -25.87 18.16
N ILE A 604 -23.89 -26.66 17.17
CA ILE A 604 -25.30 -26.87 16.85
C ILE A 604 -26.01 -27.51 18.05
N ASP A 605 -25.43 -28.52 18.67
CA ASP A 605 -25.98 -29.20 19.85
C ASP A 605 -26.08 -28.26 21.06
N ALA A 606 -25.06 -27.42 21.30
CA ALA A 606 -25.11 -26.42 22.36
C ALA A 606 -26.24 -25.40 22.12
N LEU A 607 -26.39 -24.89 20.90
CA LEU A 607 -27.42 -23.91 20.56
C LEU A 607 -28.85 -24.48 20.53
N THR A 608 -29.00 -25.78 20.30
CA THR A 608 -30.30 -26.47 20.28
C THR A 608 -30.75 -26.93 21.67
N THR A 609 -29.81 -27.13 22.60
CA THR A 609 -30.10 -27.55 23.99
C THR A 609 -30.33 -26.37 24.95
N THR A 610 -29.75 -25.20 24.70
CA THR A 610 -30.08 -23.95 25.40
C THR A 610 -31.41 -23.35 24.91
N ASP A 611 -32.19 -22.72 25.80
CA ASP A 611 -33.56 -22.23 25.50
C ASP A 611 -33.71 -21.57 24.11
N PRO A 612 -34.61 -22.06 23.23
CA PRO A 612 -34.71 -21.65 21.82
C PRO A 612 -35.02 -20.17 21.57
N GLU A 613 -35.52 -19.45 22.57
CA GLU A 613 -35.93 -18.05 22.45
C GLU A 613 -34.80 -17.04 22.73
N VAL A 614 -33.69 -17.45 23.36
CA VAL A 614 -32.79 -16.49 24.03
C VAL A 614 -31.44 -16.27 23.30
N THR A 615 -30.98 -17.12 22.37
CA THR A 615 -29.59 -16.97 21.88
C THR A 615 -29.30 -17.18 20.39
N ALA A 616 -30.14 -17.86 19.59
CA ALA A 616 -29.91 -18.00 18.15
C ALA A 616 -31.20 -18.01 17.33
N SER A 617 -31.25 -17.17 16.28
CA SER A 617 -32.32 -17.24 15.27
C SER A 617 -32.31 -18.63 14.60
N ARG A 618 -33.48 -19.20 14.30
CA ARG A 618 -33.61 -20.46 13.53
C ARG A 618 -32.77 -20.45 12.24
N GLY A 619 -32.61 -19.28 11.62
CA GLY A 619 -31.73 -19.10 10.46
C GLY A 619 -30.23 -19.27 10.76
N GLY A 620 -29.77 -18.92 11.96
CA GLY A 620 -28.38 -19.12 12.39
C GLY A 620 -28.04 -20.60 12.57
N ILE A 621 -28.96 -21.39 13.13
CA ILE A 621 -28.82 -22.85 13.25
C ILE A 621 -28.85 -23.51 11.87
N ALA A 622 -29.75 -23.07 10.98
CA ALA A 622 -29.79 -23.53 9.59
C ALA A 622 -28.47 -23.21 8.85
N ALA A 623 -27.88 -22.02 9.04
CA ALA A 623 -26.59 -21.65 8.46
C ALA A 623 -25.44 -22.56 8.91
N LEU A 624 -25.41 -22.98 10.18
CA LEU A 624 -24.43 -23.93 10.69
C LEU A 624 -24.60 -25.33 10.07
N HIS A 625 -25.84 -25.80 9.93
CA HIS A 625 -26.12 -27.07 9.24
C HIS A 625 -25.73 -27.03 7.75
N ILE A 626 -25.95 -25.91 7.06
CA ILE A 626 -25.51 -25.72 5.67
C ILE A 626 -23.98 -25.81 5.57
N ARG A 627 -23.26 -25.12 6.46
CA ARG A 627 -21.79 -25.15 6.47
C ARG A 627 -21.24 -26.54 6.80
N LEU A 628 -21.87 -27.26 7.74
CA LEU A 628 -21.55 -28.66 8.04
C LEU A 628 -21.77 -29.56 6.83
N ALA A 629 -22.89 -29.40 6.11
CA ALA A 629 -23.19 -30.17 4.92
C ALA A 629 -22.19 -29.94 3.79
N GLN A 630 -21.77 -28.69 3.56
CA GLN A 630 -20.74 -28.35 2.58
C GLN A 630 -19.41 -29.05 2.89
N ILE A 631 -18.96 -29.02 4.15
CA ILE A 631 -17.73 -29.70 4.57
C ILE A 631 -17.86 -31.22 4.37
N ARG A 632 -19.00 -31.81 4.75
CA ARG A 632 -19.26 -33.24 4.56
C ARG A 632 -19.25 -33.64 3.10
N LEU A 633 -19.85 -32.83 2.22
CA LEU A 633 -19.94 -33.10 0.79
C LEU A 633 -18.58 -32.92 0.09
N GLU A 634 -17.94 -31.76 0.25
CA GLU A 634 -16.77 -31.37 -0.56
C GLU A 634 -15.47 -31.99 -0.06
N ARG A 635 -15.35 -32.27 1.25
CA ARG A 635 -14.06 -32.62 1.87
C ARG A 635 -14.02 -33.99 2.52
N LEU A 636 -15.15 -34.44 3.07
CA LEU A 636 -15.26 -35.77 3.69
C LEU A 636 -15.88 -36.83 2.77
N ASP A 637 -16.39 -36.42 1.60
CA ASP A 637 -17.15 -37.26 0.64
C ASP A 637 -18.31 -38.03 1.30
N ASP A 638 -18.87 -37.47 2.37
CA ASP A 638 -20.01 -38.02 3.12
C ASP A 638 -21.31 -37.41 2.61
N ARG A 639 -21.77 -37.90 1.45
CA ARG A 639 -23.02 -37.44 0.82
C ARG A 639 -24.25 -37.69 1.68
N ALA A 640 -24.30 -38.83 2.39
CA ALA A 640 -25.44 -39.17 3.25
C ALA A 640 -25.52 -38.23 4.46
N GLY A 641 -24.39 -37.96 5.10
CA GLY A 641 -24.29 -37.00 6.19
C GLY A 641 -24.53 -35.55 5.74
N ALA A 642 -24.11 -35.17 4.53
CA ALA A 642 -24.43 -33.87 3.94
C ALA A 642 -25.93 -33.74 3.69
N ARG A 643 -26.57 -34.79 3.14
CA ARG A 643 -28.01 -34.81 2.89
C ARG A 643 -28.81 -34.62 4.18
N SER A 644 -28.48 -35.39 5.21
CA SER A 644 -29.14 -35.29 6.52
C SER A 644 -29.00 -33.89 7.13
N ALA A 645 -27.82 -33.27 7.04
CA ALA A 645 -27.60 -31.92 7.54
C ALA A 645 -28.41 -30.86 6.78
N ILE A 646 -28.53 -30.96 5.45
CA ILE A 646 -29.36 -30.04 4.68
C ILE A 646 -30.86 -30.26 4.93
N ASP A 647 -31.32 -31.51 5.05
CA ASP A 647 -32.72 -31.79 5.35
C ASP A 647 -33.12 -31.17 6.71
N LEU A 648 -32.22 -31.20 7.71
CA LEU A 648 -32.40 -30.50 8.98
C LEU A 648 -32.41 -28.96 8.82
N ALA A 649 -31.52 -28.40 7.98
CA ALA A 649 -31.52 -26.97 7.68
C ALA A 649 -32.83 -26.51 7.03
N LEU A 650 -33.35 -27.30 6.08
CA LEU A 650 -34.61 -27.04 5.38
C LEU A 650 -35.85 -27.28 6.26
N ALA A 651 -35.78 -28.17 7.25
CA ALA A 651 -36.84 -28.32 8.25
C ALA A 651 -36.96 -27.05 9.13
N LEU A 652 -35.85 -26.37 9.40
CA LEU A 652 -35.84 -25.09 10.12
C LEU A 652 -36.29 -23.92 9.25
N VAL A 653 -35.79 -23.85 8.01
CA VAL A 653 -36.10 -22.80 7.02
C VAL A 653 -36.35 -23.44 5.65
N PRO A 654 -37.62 -23.71 5.29
CA PRO A 654 -37.98 -24.46 4.07
C PRO A 654 -37.54 -23.84 2.73
N GLU A 655 -37.40 -22.52 2.69
CA GLU A 655 -37.09 -21.72 1.49
C GLU A 655 -35.70 -21.08 1.56
N HIS A 656 -34.75 -21.68 2.31
CA HIS A 656 -33.40 -21.12 2.42
C HIS A 656 -32.63 -21.32 1.09
N PRO A 657 -32.25 -20.25 0.37
CA PRO A 657 -31.73 -20.37 -1.00
C PRO A 657 -30.42 -21.17 -1.05
N THR A 658 -29.49 -20.90 -0.13
CA THR A 658 -28.22 -21.63 -0.10
C THR A 658 -28.38 -23.09 0.34
N ALA A 659 -29.42 -23.43 1.13
CA ALA A 659 -29.68 -24.82 1.50
C ALA A 659 -30.22 -25.60 0.31
N LEU A 660 -31.08 -25.00 -0.52
CA LEU A 660 -31.60 -25.58 -1.75
C LEU A 660 -30.50 -25.74 -2.81
N ALA A 661 -29.57 -24.78 -2.90
CA ALA A 661 -28.41 -24.89 -3.78
C ALA A 661 -27.50 -26.07 -3.37
N VAL A 662 -27.23 -26.24 -2.07
CA VAL A 662 -26.45 -27.39 -1.57
C VAL A 662 -27.25 -28.69 -1.68
N LEU A 663 -28.58 -28.67 -1.55
CA LEU A 663 -29.44 -29.83 -1.80
C LEU A 663 -29.27 -30.34 -3.24
N ALA A 664 -29.24 -29.42 -4.21
CA ALA A 664 -29.01 -29.74 -5.61
C ALA A 664 -27.59 -30.32 -5.82
N SER A 665 -26.55 -29.74 -5.19
CA SER A 665 -25.19 -30.28 -5.31
C SER A 665 -25.04 -31.68 -4.69
N VAL A 666 -25.75 -31.98 -3.59
CA VAL A 666 -25.79 -33.32 -2.98
C VAL A 666 -26.48 -34.34 -3.90
N ALA A 667 -27.56 -33.95 -4.59
CA ALA A 667 -28.30 -34.84 -5.49
C ALA A 667 -27.53 -35.16 -6.78
N SER A 668 -26.73 -34.22 -7.29
CA SER A 668 -25.94 -34.30 -8.54
C SER A 668 -26.78 -34.55 -9.80
N PRO A 669 -26.49 -33.91 -10.94
CA PRO A 669 -27.21 -34.17 -12.19
C PRO A 669 -26.96 -35.58 -12.76
N ASP A 670 -25.87 -36.27 -12.36
CA ASP A 670 -25.52 -37.60 -12.84
C ASP A 670 -26.07 -38.74 -11.96
N ASP A 671 -26.20 -38.52 -10.65
CA ASP A 671 -26.63 -39.56 -9.70
C ASP A 671 -28.15 -39.61 -9.53
N ASP A 672 -28.78 -38.47 -9.24
CA ASP A 672 -30.24 -38.36 -9.13
C ASP A 672 -30.76 -37.11 -9.87
N PRO A 673 -30.92 -37.20 -11.21
CA PRO A 673 -31.28 -36.06 -12.04
C PRO A 673 -32.67 -35.48 -11.71
N ARG A 674 -33.58 -36.30 -11.16
CA ARG A 674 -34.91 -35.83 -10.74
C ARG A 674 -34.84 -35.03 -9.46
N ALA A 675 -34.16 -35.56 -8.43
CA ALA A 675 -33.99 -34.83 -7.17
C ALA A 675 -33.19 -33.52 -7.37
N PHE A 676 -32.23 -33.50 -8.30
CA PHE A 676 -31.52 -32.28 -8.72
C PHE A 676 -32.47 -31.25 -9.32
N ALA A 677 -33.28 -31.65 -10.31
CA ALA A 677 -34.23 -30.76 -10.96
C ALA A 677 -35.26 -30.19 -9.98
N ASP A 678 -35.80 -31.03 -9.08
CA ASP A 678 -36.77 -30.60 -8.06
C ASP A 678 -36.15 -29.60 -7.07
N ALA A 679 -34.90 -29.82 -6.65
CA ALA A 679 -34.17 -28.88 -5.80
C ALA A 679 -33.97 -27.52 -6.49
N LYS A 680 -33.64 -27.53 -7.78
CA LYS A 680 -33.48 -26.30 -8.59
C LYS A 680 -34.79 -25.57 -8.86
N LEU A 681 -35.90 -26.29 -9.07
CA LEU A 681 -37.22 -25.67 -9.17
C LEU A 681 -37.62 -24.98 -7.87
N ARG A 682 -37.37 -25.61 -6.72
CA ARG A 682 -37.61 -25.00 -5.40
C ARG A 682 -36.69 -23.80 -5.14
N GLU A 683 -35.43 -23.88 -5.55
CA GLU A 683 -34.50 -22.76 -5.47
C GLU A 683 -35.03 -21.56 -6.28
N ALA A 684 -35.51 -21.80 -7.50
CA ALA A 684 -36.14 -20.78 -8.33
C ALA A 684 -37.37 -20.15 -7.66
N ASP A 685 -38.24 -20.94 -7.05
CA ASP A 685 -39.45 -20.45 -6.36
C ASP A 685 -39.10 -19.53 -5.17
N SER A 686 -38.02 -19.86 -4.44
CA SER A 686 -37.55 -19.08 -3.29
C SER A 686 -36.67 -17.87 -3.65
N ALA A 687 -36.11 -17.83 -4.87
CA ALA A 687 -35.17 -16.81 -5.30
C ALA A 687 -35.87 -15.44 -5.41
N LYS A 688 -35.31 -14.41 -4.77
CA LYS A 688 -35.78 -13.02 -4.88
C LYS A 688 -35.23 -12.29 -6.11
N ASP A 689 -34.04 -12.72 -6.56
CA ASP A 689 -33.36 -12.19 -7.74
C ASP A 689 -33.81 -12.98 -8.98
N ASP A 690 -34.23 -12.25 -10.01
CA ASP A 690 -34.67 -12.83 -11.27
C ASP A 690 -33.52 -13.56 -11.98
N ASP A 691 -32.25 -13.13 -11.83
CA ASP A 691 -31.10 -13.82 -12.42
C ASP A 691 -30.89 -15.21 -11.82
N VAL A 692 -30.91 -15.30 -10.48
CA VAL A 692 -30.78 -16.58 -9.76
C VAL A 692 -31.95 -17.50 -10.09
N ARG A 693 -33.16 -16.94 -10.17
CA ARG A 693 -34.36 -17.68 -10.54
C ARG A 693 -34.26 -18.26 -11.94
N ILE A 694 -33.85 -17.46 -12.92
CA ILE A 694 -33.70 -17.88 -14.31
C ILE A 694 -32.61 -18.95 -14.43
N ALA A 695 -31.45 -18.75 -13.78
CA ALA A 695 -30.38 -19.73 -13.79
C ALA A 695 -30.82 -21.09 -13.22
N ALA A 696 -31.58 -21.07 -12.13
CA ALA A 696 -32.12 -22.29 -11.51
C ALA A 696 -33.17 -22.98 -12.41
N LEU A 697 -34.07 -22.22 -13.05
CA LEU A 697 -35.05 -22.76 -14.01
C LEU A 697 -34.38 -23.34 -15.26
N MET A 698 -33.34 -22.69 -15.80
CA MET A 698 -32.56 -23.20 -16.93
C MET A 698 -31.87 -24.51 -16.57
N ALA A 699 -31.18 -24.57 -15.43
CA ALA A 699 -30.50 -25.78 -14.96
C ALA A 699 -31.49 -26.94 -14.73
N ALA A 700 -32.69 -26.66 -14.19
CA ALA A 700 -33.74 -27.66 -14.06
C ALA A 700 -34.24 -28.14 -15.43
N GLY A 701 -34.53 -27.21 -16.34
CA GLY A 701 -35.00 -27.52 -17.70
C GLY A 701 -34.02 -28.39 -18.49
N ASP A 702 -32.73 -28.07 -18.44
CA ASP A 702 -31.68 -28.78 -19.17
C ASP A 702 -31.52 -30.23 -18.68
N VAL A 703 -31.57 -30.45 -17.37
CA VAL A 703 -31.49 -31.80 -16.77
C VAL A 703 -32.75 -32.61 -17.05
N LEU A 704 -33.93 -31.97 -16.96
CA LEU A 704 -35.19 -32.60 -17.32
C LEU A 704 -35.22 -33.04 -18.79
N GLN A 705 -34.69 -32.21 -19.70
CA GLN A 705 -34.63 -32.51 -21.12
C GLN A 705 -33.60 -33.62 -21.43
N SER A 706 -32.37 -33.47 -20.95
CA SER A 706 -31.24 -34.29 -21.40
C SER A 706 -31.12 -35.64 -20.68
N ARG A 707 -31.43 -35.69 -19.38
CA ARG A 707 -31.22 -36.88 -18.53
C ARG A 707 -32.52 -37.57 -18.14
N VAL A 708 -33.53 -36.81 -17.71
CA VAL A 708 -34.82 -37.37 -17.27
C VAL A 708 -35.74 -37.70 -18.45
N GLN A 709 -35.52 -37.04 -19.61
CA GLN A 709 -36.37 -37.09 -20.79
C GLN A 709 -37.82 -36.63 -20.53
N ASP A 710 -38.02 -35.80 -19.50
CA ASP A 710 -39.31 -35.17 -19.21
C ASP A 710 -39.46 -33.88 -20.03
N THR A 711 -40.01 -34.04 -21.23
CA THR A 711 -40.22 -32.95 -22.18
C THR A 711 -41.24 -31.94 -21.68
N ALA A 712 -42.25 -32.37 -20.92
CA ALA A 712 -43.30 -31.50 -20.38
C ALA A 712 -42.75 -30.65 -19.23
N GLY A 713 -41.98 -31.25 -18.32
CA GLY A 713 -41.31 -30.54 -17.23
C GLY A 713 -40.28 -29.52 -17.73
N ALA A 714 -39.45 -29.92 -18.70
CA ALA A 714 -38.47 -29.02 -19.32
C ALA A 714 -39.14 -27.84 -20.04
N ARG A 715 -40.22 -28.10 -20.80
CA ARG A 715 -41.02 -27.06 -21.45
C ARG A 715 -41.58 -26.06 -20.44
N ALA A 716 -42.18 -26.53 -19.35
CA ALA A 716 -42.73 -25.65 -18.32
C ALA A 716 -41.64 -24.79 -17.66
N ALA A 717 -40.45 -25.33 -17.45
CA ALA A 717 -39.32 -24.57 -16.90
C ALA A 717 -38.86 -23.44 -17.86
N TYR A 718 -38.69 -23.73 -19.15
CA TYR A 718 -38.30 -22.71 -20.13
C TYR A 718 -39.40 -21.67 -20.37
N GLU A 719 -40.67 -22.07 -20.39
CA GLU A 719 -41.80 -21.11 -20.48
C GLU A 719 -41.82 -20.16 -19.27
N ARG A 720 -41.51 -20.65 -18.06
CA ARG A 720 -41.36 -19.81 -16.86
C ARG A 720 -40.18 -18.83 -16.95
N VAL A 721 -39.09 -19.18 -17.63
CA VAL A 721 -38.00 -18.25 -17.92
C VAL A 721 -38.48 -17.15 -18.87
N LEU A 722 -39.21 -17.52 -19.93
CA LEU A 722 -39.71 -16.57 -20.93
C LEU A 722 -40.86 -15.68 -20.42
N THR A 723 -41.59 -16.08 -19.38
CA THR A 723 -42.56 -15.17 -18.73
C THR A 723 -41.88 -14.07 -17.92
N GLN A 724 -40.72 -14.36 -17.31
CA GLN A 724 -39.92 -13.35 -16.59
C GLN A 724 -39.09 -12.50 -17.54
N ARG A 725 -38.40 -13.12 -18.49
CA ARG A 725 -37.62 -12.45 -19.53
C ARG A 725 -38.06 -12.94 -20.91
N PRO A 726 -39.02 -12.22 -21.55
CA PRO A 726 -39.59 -12.57 -22.85
C PRO A 726 -38.58 -12.82 -23.97
N TYR A 727 -37.39 -12.26 -23.86
CA TYR A 727 -36.35 -12.26 -24.88
C TYR A 727 -35.09 -13.02 -24.48
N HIS A 728 -35.18 -13.94 -23.50
CA HIS A 728 -34.02 -14.74 -23.09
C HIS A 728 -33.57 -15.69 -24.21
N SER A 729 -32.33 -15.55 -24.70
CA SER A 729 -31.79 -16.34 -25.83
C SER A 729 -31.86 -17.84 -25.59
N ASP A 730 -31.28 -18.32 -24.49
CA ASP A 730 -31.01 -19.75 -24.32
C ASP A 730 -32.28 -20.53 -24.07
N ALA A 731 -33.19 -20.00 -23.24
CA ALA A 731 -34.54 -20.52 -23.05
C ALA A 731 -35.35 -20.55 -24.37
N THR A 732 -35.22 -19.53 -25.22
CA THR A 732 -35.92 -19.48 -26.53
C THR A 732 -35.44 -20.62 -27.44
N TRP A 733 -34.12 -20.82 -27.54
CA TRP A 733 -33.53 -21.89 -28.35
C TRP A 733 -33.81 -23.29 -27.79
N ALA A 734 -33.70 -23.47 -26.47
CA ALA A 734 -33.98 -24.74 -25.81
C ALA A 734 -35.46 -25.14 -25.96
N LEU A 735 -36.38 -24.18 -25.80
CA LEU A 735 -37.81 -24.40 -26.02
C LEU A 735 -38.13 -24.69 -27.49
N ALA A 736 -37.61 -23.89 -28.43
CA ALA A 736 -37.84 -24.09 -29.86
C ALA A 736 -37.35 -25.47 -30.34
N GLY A 737 -36.14 -25.89 -29.93
CA GLY A 737 -35.60 -27.19 -30.27
C GLY A 737 -36.34 -28.37 -29.61
N LEU A 738 -36.88 -28.18 -28.40
CA LEU A 738 -37.69 -29.19 -27.72
C LEU A 738 -39.04 -29.39 -28.44
N VAL A 739 -39.67 -28.30 -28.84
CA VAL A 739 -40.94 -28.29 -29.57
C VAL A 739 -40.78 -28.86 -30.99
N GLU A 740 -39.67 -28.54 -31.67
CA GLU A 740 -39.32 -29.11 -32.98
C GLU A 740 -39.21 -30.64 -32.92
N LYS A 741 -38.52 -31.19 -31.90
CA LYS A 741 -38.45 -32.64 -31.67
C LYS A 741 -39.81 -33.28 -31.33
N GLY A 742 -40.73 -32.50 -30.76
CA GLY A 742 -42.10 -32.91 -30.48
C GLY A 742 -43.00 -33.01 -31.73
N GLY A 743 -42.53 -32.54 -32.89
CA GLY A 743 -43.25 -32.63 -34.15
C GLY A 743 -44.15 -31.43 -34.49
N ASP A 744 -44.08 -30.34 -33.72
CA ASP A 744 -44.89 -29.13 -33.93
C ASP A 744 -44.04 -27.94 -34.44
N PRO A 745 -43.68 -27.88 -35.74
CA PRO A 745 -42.82 -26.81 -36.28
C PRO A 745 -43.46 -25.42 -36.18
N GLU A 746 -44.80 -25.33 -36.18
CA GLU A 746 -45.51 -24.04 -36.09
C GLU A 746 -45.35 -23.37 -34.73
N THR A 747 -45.40 -24.14 -33.65
CA THR A 747 -45.26 -23.59 -32.29
C THR A 747 -43.81 -23.22 -32.00
N ALA A 748 -42.84 -23.98 -32.51
CA ALA A 748 -41.42 -23.62 -32.50
C ALA A 748 -41.17 -22.31 -33.28
N ALA A 749 -41.80 -22.15 -34.46
CA ALA A 749 -41.69 -20.93 -35.24
C ALA A 749 -42.25 -19.71 -34.50
N ARG A 750 -43.41 -19.82 -33.83
CA ARG A 750 -43.98 -18.72 -33.03
C ARG A 750 -43.07 -18.27 -31.88
N VAL A 751 -42.37 -19.19 -31.23
CA VAL A 751 -41.40 -18.87 -30.16
C VAL A 751 -40.24 -18.03 -30.71
N LEU A 752 -39.72 -18.40 -31.87
CA LEU A 752 -38.64 -17.67 -32.55
C LEU A 752 -39.12 -16.34 -33.19
N GLU A 753 -40.34 -16.28 -33.70
CA GLU A 753 -40.95 -15.04 -34.21
C GLU A 753 -41.11 -14.00 -33.10
N LYS A 754 -41.56 -14.42 -31.92
CA LYS A 754 -41.63 -13.53 -30.75
C LYS A 754 -40.26 -12.98 -30.36
N ARG A 755 -39.18 -13.75 -30.55
CA ARG A 755 -37.81 -13.26 -30.32
C ARG A 755 -37.41 -12.17 -31.31
N LEU A 756 -37.84 -12.25 -32.58
CA LEU A 756 -37.56 -11.23 -33.61
C LEU A 756 -38.19 -9.87 -33.32
N GLU A 757 -39.22 -9.81 -32.47
CA GLU A 757 -39.84 -8.56 -32.02
C GLU A 757 -38.91 -7.72 -31.11
N ASP A 758 -37.81 -8.31 -30.61
CA ASP A 758 -36.82 -7.58 -29.82
C ASP A 758 -35.98 -6.64 -30.68
N GLU A 759 -36.13 -5.34 -30.45
CA GLU A 759 -35.41 -4.28 -31.14
C GLU A 759 -33.89 -4.31 -30.86
N SER A 760 -33.46 -4.91 -29.74
CA SER A 760 -32.05 -4.98 -29.32
C SER A 760 -31.22 -6.04 -30.06
N LEU A 761 -31.86 -6.90 -30.86
CA LEU A 761 -31.18 -7.97 -31.60
C LEU A 761 -30.17 -7.42 -32.62
N THR A 762 -28.98 -8.01 -32.60
CA THR A 762 -27.95 -7.68 -33.59
C THR A 762 -28.32 -8.24 -34.98
N PRO A 763 -27.88 -7.60 -36.09
CA PRO A 763 -28.10 -8.13 -37.44
C PRO A 763 -27.73 -9.62 -37.65
N PRO A 764 -26.60 -10.16 -37.12
CA PRO A 764 -26.27 -11.59 -37.27
C PRO A 764 -27.20 -12.51 -36.48
N GLU A 765 -27.69 -12.09 -35.32
CA GLU A 765 -28.67 -12.89 -34.56
C GLU A 765 -30.03 -12.92 -35.25
N LYS A 766 -30.45 -11.80 -35.85
CA LYS A 766 -31.66 -11.75 -36.71
C LYS A 766 -31.52 -12.71 -37.89
N ALA A 767 -30.38 -12.68 -38.59
CA ALA A 767 -30.12 -13.59 -39.70
C ALA A 767 -30.14 -15.08 -39.27
N ARG A 768 -29.58 -15.40 -38.10
CA ARG A 768 -29.62 -16.77 -37.54
C ARG A 768 -31.04 -17.23 -37.21
N ILE A 769 -31.85 -16.38 -36.59
CA ILE A 769 -33.24 -16.71 -36.25
C ILE A 769 -34.07 -16.87 -37.54
N MET A 770 -33.91 -15.97 -38.52
CA MET A 770 -34.58 -16.06 -39.81
C MET A 770 -34.20 -17.33 -40.58
N THR A 771 -32.94 -17.75 -40.52
CA THR A 771 -32.47 -19.01 -41.13
C THR A 771 -33.12 -20.23 -40.49
N GLN A 772 -33.23 -20.28 -39.16
CA GLN A 772 -33.93 -21.38 -38.47
C GLN A 772 -35.44 -21.36 -38.77
N LEU A 773 -36.05 -20.18 -38.80
CA LEU A 773 -37.46 -20.02 -39.17
C LEU A 773 -37.73 -20.50 -40.60
N ALA A 774 -36.79 -20.28 -41.53
CA ALA A 774 -36.88 -20.82 -42.88
C ALA A 774 -36.82 -22.35 -42.89
N ALA A 775 -35.92 -22.95 -42.11
CA ALA A 775 -35.86 -24.41 -41.97
C ALA A 775 -37.17 -24.98 -41.39
N LEU A 776 -37.76 -24.33 -40.38
CA LEU A 776 -39.05 -24.73 -39.81
C LEU A 776 -40.21 -24.55 -40.79
N SER A 777 -40.23 -23.44 -41.56
CA SER A 777 -41.22 -23.22 -42.62
C SER A 777 -41.13 -24.27 -43.73
N ARG A 778 -39.91 -24.68 -44.07
CA ARG A 778 -39.64 -25.76 -45.02
C ARG A 778 -40.11 -27.12 -44.49
N ALA A 779 -39.84 -27.43 -43.21
CA ALA A 779 -40.36 -28.65 -42.57
C ALA A 779 -41.90 -28.67 -42.50
N ALA A 780 -42.54 -27.51 -42.38
CA ALA A 780 -43.99 -27.34 -42.44
C ALA A 780 -44.56 -27.36 -43.87
N GLY A 781 -43.71 -27.47 -44.91
CA GLY A 781 -44.11 -27.51 -46.32
C GLY A 781 -44.50 -26.15 -46.93
N VAL A 782 -44.15 -25.04 -46.28
CA VAL A 782 -44.43 -23.67 -46.76
C VAL A 782 -43.18 -23.08 -47.45
N GLU A 783 -42.89 -23.61 -48.65
CA GLU A 783 -41.73 -23.23 -49.47
C GLU A 783 -41.54 -21.71 -49.72
N PRO A 784 -42.57 -20.91 -50.09
CA PRO A 784 -42.38 -19.49 -50.38
C PRO A 784 -42.07 -18.65 -49.13
N ALA A 785 -42.50 -19.11 -47.95
CA ALA A 785 -42.15 -18.45 -46.70
C ALA A 785 -40.68 -18.73 -46.32
N ALA A 786 -40.18 -19.94 -46.61
CA ALA A 786 -38.79 -20.31 -46.37
C ALA A 786 -37.83 -19.48 -47.24
N GLU A 787 -38.09 -19.37 -48.55
CA GLU A 787 -37.28 -18.55 -49.48
C GLU A 787 -37.24 -17.09 -49.04
N ARG A 788 -38.40 -16.51 -48.72
CA ARG A 788 -38.48 -15.11 -48.25
C ARG A 788 -37.68 -14.89 -46.97
N ARG A 789 -37.78 -15.79 -45.99
CA ARG A 789 -37.05 -15.70 -44.72
C ARG A 789 -35.53 -15.80 -44.92
N LEU A 790 -35.07 -16.64 -45.85
CA LEU A 790 -33.65 -16.75 -46.20
C LEU A 790 -33.12 -15.48 -46.90
N LEU A 791 -33.90 -14.91 -47.81
CA LEU A 791 -33.56 -13.64 -48.46
C LEU A 791 -33.55 -12.47 -47.47
N GLU A 792 -34.50 -12.42 -46.52
CA GLU A 792 -34.50 -11.44 -45.43
C GLU A 792 -33.29 -11.61 -44.50
N ALA A 793 -32.85 -12.85 -44.24
CA ALA A 793 -31.63 -13.13 -43.48
C ALA A 793 -30.37 -12.60 -44.18
N LEU A 794 -30.25 -12.82 -45.49
CA LEU A 794 -29.16 -12.29 -46.32
C LEU A 794 -29.23 -10.77 -46.49
N GLY A 795 -30.43 -10.19 -46.48
CA GLY A 795 -30.62 -8.74 -46.46
C GLY A 795 -30.14 -8.10 -45.15
N CYS A 796 -30.23 -8.82 -44.02
CA CYS A 796 -29.67 -8.37 -42.74
C CYS A 796 -28.15 -8.50 -42.72
N VAL A 797 -27.62 -9.64 -43.17
CA VAL A 797 -26.19 -9.97 -43.19
C VAL A 797 -25.87 -10.71 -44.49
N PRO A 798 -25.29 -10.02 -45.50
CA PRO A 798 -25.03 -10.60 -46.82
C PRO A 798 -24.06 -11.79 -46.83
N ASP A 799 -23.12 -11.84 -45.89
CA ASP A 799 -22.12 -12.91 -45.73
C ASP A 799 -22.57 -14.01 -44.73
N HIS A 800 -23.87 -14.08 -44.40
CA HIS A 800 -24.39 -15.09 -43.47
C HIS A 800 -24.37 -16.50 -44.07
N ILE A 801 -23.25 -17.19 -43.87
CA ILE A 801 -22.96 -18.52 -44.39
C ILE A 801 -24.12 -19.54 -44.22
N PRO A 802 -24.76 -19.68 -43.04
CA PRO A 802 -25.87 -20.64 -42.88
C PRO A 802 -27.06 -20.34 -43.80
N ALA A 803 -27.42 -19.08 -44.01
CA ALA A 803 -28.50 -18.71 -44.94
C ALA A 803 -28.09 -18.97 -46.40
N ILE A 804 -26.84 -18.70 -46.78
CA ILE A 804 -26.32 -18.97 -48.13
C ILE A 804 -26.44 -20.46 -48.45
N ILE A 805 -25.99 -21.32 -47.54
CA ILE A 805 -26.05 -22.78 -47.69
C ILE A 805 -27.51 -23.24 -47.76
N ALA A 806 -28.35 -22.79 -46.83
CA ALA A 806 -29.75 -23.19 -46.78
C ALA A 806 -30.53 -22.76 -48.03
N LEU A 807 -30.25 -21.57 -48.58
CA LEU A 807 -30.87 -21.10 -49.82
C LEU A 807 -30.34 -21.87 -51.05
N ALA A 808 -29.05 -22.19 -51.08
CA ALA A 808 -28.48 -23.03 -52.13
C ALA A 808 -29.09 -24.45 -52.12
N ASP A 809 -29.25 -25.06 -50.94
CA ASP A 809 -29.92 -26.36 -50.80
C ASP A 809 -31.40 -26.26 -51.20
N PHE A 810 -32.09 -25.19 -50.78
CA PHE A 810 -33.47 -24.94 -51.17
C PHE A 810 -33.66 -24.92 -52.69
N TYR A 811 -32.82 -24.18 -53.43
CA TYR A 811 -32.90 -24.16 -54.89
C TYR A 811 -32.50 -25.50 -55.54
N ALA A 812 -31.52 -26.21 -54.97
CA ALA A 812 -31.12 -27.52 -55.47
C ALA A 812 -32.25 -28.55 -55.32
N ASP A 813 -32.90 -28.59 -54.16
CA ASP A 813 -33.99 -29.52 -53.84
C ASP A 813 -35.27 -29.18 -54.61
N ALA A 814 -35.52 -27.90 -54.88
CA ALA A 814 -36.61 -27.44 -55.74
C ALA A 814 -36.31 -27.59 -57.25
N GLU A 815 -35.16 -28.18 -57.62
CA GLU A 815 -34.66 -28.32 -59.00
C GLU A 815 -34.57 -27.00 -59.79
N ARG A 816 -34.47 -25.85 -59.10
CA ARG A 816 -34.33 -24.51 -59.68
C ARG A 816 -32.86 -24.21 -60.00
N TRP A 817 -32.28 -25.00 -60.91
CA TRP A 817 -30.84 -24.97 -61.22
C TRP A 817 -30.35 -23.62 -61.78
N THR A 818 -31.21 -22.88 -62.50
CA THR A 818 -30.88 -21.54 -63.02
C THR A 818 -30.71 -20.51 -61.92
N ASP A 819 -31.58 -20.57 -60.91
CA ASP A 819 -31.60 -19.62 -59.79
C ASP A 819 -30.45 -19.92 -58.83
N LEU A 820 -30.18 -21.21 -58.59
CA LEU A 820 -29.01 -21.67 -57.84
C LEU A 820 -27.70 -21.18 -58.46
N GLU A 821 -27.58 -21.29 -59.79
CA GLU A 821 -26.38 -20.89 -60.51
C GLU A 821 -26.18 -19.37 -60.50
N ALA A 822 -27.25 -18.59 -60.72
CA ALA A 822 -27.20 -17.14 -60.63
C ALA A 822 -26.82 -16.67 -59.21
N PHE A 823 -27.46 -17.25 -58.18
CA PHE A 823 -27.20 -16.94 -56.78
C PHE A 823 -25.76 -17.27 -56.36
N LEU A 824 -25.29 -18.50 -56.63
CA LEU A 824 -23.93 -18.89 -56.26
C LEU A 824 -22.87 -18.13 -57.06
N ARG A 825 -23.14 -17.77 -58.33
CA ARG A 825 -22.23 -16.91 -59.10
C ARG A 825 -22.05 -15.55 -58.43
N GLU A 826 -23.14 -14.91 -58.00
CA GLU A 826 -23.12 -13.61 -57.31
C GLU A 826 -22.32 -13.72 -56.01
N VAL A 827 -22.71 -14.67 -55.14
CA VAL A 827 -22.07 -14.91 -53.83
C VAL A 827 -20.58 -15.24 -53.94
N LEU A 828 -20.16 -16.00 -54.96
CA LEU A 828 -18.76 -16.39 -55.16
C LEU A 828 -17.95 -15.32 -55.93
N SER A 829 -18.61 -14.36 -56.59
CA SER A 829 -17.95 -13.28 -57.32
C SER A 829 -17.59 -12.09 -56.43
N ASP A 830 -18.33 -11.89 -55.35
CA ASP A 830 -18.11 -10.80 -54.42
C ASP A 830 -17.00 -11.12 -53.39
N GLU A 831 -16.30 -10.08 -52.91
CA GLU A 831 -15.35 -10.17 -51.79
C GLU A 831 -16.03 -10.54 -50.45
N LEU A 832 -17.36 -10.71 -50.44
CA LEU A 832 -18.21 -11.07 -49.30
C LEU A 832 -17.71 -12.31 -48.55
N LEU A 833 -17.21 -13.32 -49.26
CA LEU A 833 -16.72 -14.57 -48.64
C LEU A 833 -15.21 -14.59 -48.38
N SER A 834 -14.52 -13.45 -48.46
CA SER A 834 -13.04 -13.38 -48.27
C SER A 834 -12.56 -13.87 -46.91
N ALA A 835 -13.40 -13.76 -45.86
CA ALA A 835 -13.11 -14.25 -44.51
C ALA A 835 -13.60 -15.69 -44.25
N ALA A 836 -14.33 -16.32 -45.18
CA ALA A 836 -14.91 -17.65 -44.99
C ALA A 836 -13.85 -18.77 -45.14
N PRO A 837 -14.01 -19.91 -44.44
CA PRO A 837 -13.10 -21.04 -44.60
C PRO A 837 -13.05 -21.55 -46.04
N ALA A 838 -11.84 -21.79 -46.57
CA ALA A 838 -11.64 -22.28 -47.94
C ALA A 838 -12.40 -23.58 -48.25
N ALA A 839 -12.58 -24.46 -47.25
CA ALA A 839 -13.39 -25.69 -47.37
C ALA A 839 -14.84 -25.39 -47.78
N LEU A 840 -15.43 -24.35 -47.18
CA LEU A 840 -16.81 -23.97 -47.39
C LEU A 840 -17.02 -23.36 -48.77
N ILE A 841 -16.11 -22.47 -49.18
CA ILE A 841 -16.11 -21.89 -50.52
C ILE A 841 -15.97 -23.00 -51.58
N ALA A 842 -15.11 -23.98 -51.32
CA ALA A 842 -14.95 -25.14 -52.19
C ALA A 842 -16.25 -25.99 -52.29
N ASP A 843 -16.98 -26.16 -51.18
CA ASP A 843 -18.28 -26.84 -51.20
C ASP A 843 -19.38 -26.06 -51.93
N LEU A 844 -19.38 -24.72 -51.84
CA LEU A 844 -20.28 -23.88 -52.64
C LEU A 844 -19.96 -23.99 -54.14
N HIS A 845 -18.68 -23.98 -54.53
CA HIS A 845 -18.27 -24.26 -55.91
C HIS A 845 -18.70 -25.67 -56.37
N ARG A 846 -18.65 -26.68 -55.50
CA ARG A 846 -19.15 -28.03 -55.80
C ARG A 846 -20.65 -28.04 -56.05
N ARG A 847 -21.44 -27.28 -55.28
CA ARG A 847 -22.89 -27.12 -55.50
C ARG A 847 -23.20 -26.38 -56.80
N MET A 848 -22.42 -25.35 -57.13
CA MET A 848 -22.51 -24.64 -58.41
C MET A 848 -22.15 -25.55 -59.59
N ALA A 849 -21.14 -26.41 -59.44
CA ALA A 849 -20.80 -27.41 -60.44
C ALA A 849 -21.93 -28.42 -60.68
N ASN A 850 -22.61 -28.87 -59.61
CA ASN A 850 -23.79 -29.72 -59.76
C ASN A 850 -24.90 -29.02 -60.56
N ALA A 851 -25.12 -27.71 -60.32
CA ALA A 851 -26.04 -26.92 -61.13
C ALA A 851 -25.62 -26.89 -62.61
N HIS A 852 -24.33 -26.70 -62.91
CA HIS A 852 -23.80 -26.76 -64.29
C HIS A 852 -23.99 -28.14 -64.94
N GLU A 853 -23.76 -29.25 -64.24
CA GLU A 853 -24.02 -30.60 -64.76
C GLU A 853 -25.49 -30.79 -65.11
N LYS A 854 -26.41 -30.36 -64.23
CA LYS A 854 -27.85 -30.47 -64.46
C LYS A 854 -28.33 -29.58 -65.61
N LEU A 855 -27.64 -28.47 -65.86
CA LEU A 855 -27.86 -27.58 -67.01
C LEU A 855 -27.16 -28.08 -68.30
N GLY A 856 -26.48 -29.23 -68.27
CA GLY A 856 -25.78 -29.83 -69.41
C GLY A 856 -24.46 -29.16 -69.80
N ARG A 857 -23.86 -28.39 -68.89
CA ARG A 857 -22.59 -27.66 -69.10
C ARG A 857 -21.43 -28.39 -68.40
N ASP A 858 -21.12 -29.59 -68.87
CA ASP A 858 -20.17 -30.49 -68.19
C ASP A 858 -18.74 -29.92 -68.08
N GLU A 859 -18.29 -29.15 -69.08
CA GLU A 859 -16.94 -28.57 -69.05
C GLU A 859 -16.83 -27.39 -68.07
N ASP A 860 -17.88 -26.58 -67.97
CA ASP A 860 -17.96 -25.49 -66.99
C ASP A 860 -18.01 -26.08 -65.57
N ALA A 861 -18.78 -27.15 -65.36
CA ALA A 861 -18.82 -27.90 -64.12
C ALA A 861 -17.44 -28.44 -63.72
N TYR A 862 -16.65 -28.93 -64.67
CA TYR A 862 -15.29 -29.36 -64.37
C TYR A 862 -14.39 -28.19 -63.98
N GLN A 863 -14.45 -27.07 -64.68
CA GLN A 863 -13.63 -25.89 -64.35
C GLN A 863 -13.93 -25.38 -62.94
N THR A 864 -15.21 -25.33 -62.55
CA THR A 864 -15.62 -24.92 -61.21
C THR A 864 -15.19 -25.93 -60.14
N LEU A 865 -15.25 -27.23 -60.43
CA LEU A 865 -14.73 -28.27 -59.52
C LEU A 865 -13.21 -28.25 -59.38
N VAL A 866 -12.46 -27.93 -60.45
CA VAL A 866 -11.00 -27.75 -60.38
C VAL A 866 -10.66 -26.52 -59.55
N ALA A 867 -11.43 -25.44 -59.66
CA ALA A 867 -11.30 -24.29 -58.77
C ALA A 867 -11.56 -24.69 -57.31
N ALA A 868 -12.60 -25.49 -57.05
CA ALA A 868 -12.88 -26.03 -55.72
C ALA A 868 -11.74 -26.89 -55.15
N ASP A 869 -11.15 -27.80 -55.96
CA ASP A 869 -10.03 -28.65 -55.54
C ASP A 869 -8.73 -27.86 -55.31
N ARG A 870 -8.54 -26.73 -56.00
CA ARG A 870 -7.43 -25.81 -55.72
C ARG A 870 -7.58 -25.13 -54.36
N LEU A 871 -8.81 -24.78 -53.98
CA LEU A 871 -9.13 -24.16 -52.70
C LEU A 871 -9.01 -25.15 -51.53
N HIS A 872 -9.52 -26.37 -51.68
CA HIS A 872 -9.44 -27.40 -50.66
C HIS A 872 -8.96 -28.75 -51.21
N ARG A 873 -7.64 -28.88 -51.32
CA ARG A 873 -7.01 -30.09 -51.88
C ARG A 873 -7.32 -31.30 -51.04
N GLY A 874 -7.74 -32.37 -51.72
CA GLY A 874 -8.00 -33.65 -51.06
C GLY A 874 -9.34 -33.70 -50.33
N HIS A 875 -10.29 -32.79 -50.60
CA HIS A 875 -11.65 -32.99 -50.13
C HIS A 875 -12.31 -34.16 -50.88
N LEU A 876 -12.76 -35.19 -50.15
CA LEU A 876 -13.35 -36.41 -50.72
C LEU A 876 -14.48 -36.11 -51.70
N LEU A 877 -15.47 -35.31 -51.29
CA LEU A 877 -16.67 -35.05 -52.11
C LEU A 877 -16.37 -34.26 -53.38
N ILE A 878 -15.33 -33.42 -53.38
CA ILE A 878 -14.90 -32.67 -54.57
C ILE A 878 -14.15 -33.59 -55.54
N LYS A 879 -13.25 -34.45 -55.04
CA LYS A 879 -12.56 -35.45 -55.85
C LYS A 879 -13.53 -36.45 -56.49
N LEU A 880 -14.54 -36.86 -55.73
CA LEU A 880 -15.62 -37.71 -56.22
C LEU A 880 -16.40 -36.99 -57.33
N ALA A 881 -16.84 -35.75 -57.11
CA ALA A 881 -17.55 -34.98 -58.14
C ALA A 881 -16.71 -34.75 -59.41
N LEU A 882 -15.40 -34.43 -59.28
CA LEU A 882 -14.47 -34.30 -60.42
C LEU A 882 -14.38 -35.57 -61.24
N GLY A 883 -14.23 -36.69 -60.55
CA GLY A 883 -14.10 -38.01 -61.16
C GLY A 883 -15.37 -38.47 -61.87
N GLU A 884 -16.52 -38.30 -61.21
CA GLU A 884 -17.84 -38.63 -61.77
C GLU A 884 -18.18 -37.76 -62.98
N ASN A 885 -17.87 -36.45 -62.93
CA ASN A 885 -18.02 -35.55 -64.06
C ASN A 885 -17.23 -36.05 -65.28
N ARG A 886 -15.95 -36.41 -65.09
CA ARG A 886 -15.09 -36.92 -66.17
C ARG A 886 -15.49 -38.30 -66.65
N TYR A 887 -16.02 -39.14 -65.77
CA TYR A 887 -16.58 -40.43 -66.14
C TYR A 887 -17.80 -40.25 -67.07
N LYS A 888 -18.75 -39.37 -66.71
CA LYS A 888 -19.91 -39.02 -67.55
C LYS A 888 -19.49 -38.41 -68.89
N ALA A 889 -18.48 -37.54 -68.89
CA ALA A 889 -17.89 -36.95 -70.09
C ALA A 889 -17.04 -37.93 -70.94
N ARG A 890 -16.99 -39.22 -70.56
CA ARG A 890 -16.23 -40.30 -71.22
C ARG A 890 -14.71 -40.05 -71.31
N ARG A 891 -14.16 -39.23 -70.40
CA ARG A 891 -12.71 -38.98 -70.28
C ARG A 891 -12.09 -39.95 -69.29
N TRP A 892 -11.95 -41.22 -69.70
CA TRP A 892 -11.59 -42.33 -68.82
C TRP A 892 -10.29 -42.12 -68.02
N ARG A 893 -9.23 -41.61 -68.65
CA ARG A 893 -7.94 -41.36 -67.97
C ARG A 893 -8.05 -40.30 -66.88
N GLU A 894 -8.81 -39.24 -67.14
CA GLU A 894 -9.03 -38.15 -66.17
C GLU A 894 -9.95 -38.61 -65.03
N ALA A 895 -10.98 -39.40 -65.35
CA ALA A 895 -11.86 -40.01 -64.36
C ALA A 895 -11.08 -40.91 -63.38
N ALA A 896 -10.25 -41.81 -63.91
CA ALA A 896 -9.44 -42.70 -63.09
C ALA A 896 -8.39 -41.95 -62.26
N LEU A 897 -7.82 -40.86 -62.78
CA LEU A 897 -6.88 -39.99 -62.05
C LEU A 897 -7.50 -39.39 -60.78
N HIS A 898 -8.79 -39.01 -60.83
CA HIS A 898 -9.47 -38.39 -59.70
C HIS A 898 -10.16 -39.39 -58.76
N LEU A 899 -10.69 -40.50 -59.29
CA LEU A 899 -11.42 -41.51 -58.50
C LEU A 899 -10.51 -42.55 -57.84
N SER A 900 -9.40 -42.97 -58.46
CA SER A 900 -8.51 -43.99 -57.89
C SER A 900 -7.94 -43.61 -56.52
N PRO A 901 -7.51 -42.34 -56.27
CA PRO A 901 -7.03 -41.92 -54.96
C PRO A 901 -8.07 -42.02 -53.83
N LEU A 902 -9.37 -42.09 -54.14
CA LEU A 902 -10.42 -42.23 -53.13
C LEU A 902 -10.31 -43.55 -52.34
N ALA A 903 -9.65 -44.56 -52.92
CA ALA A 903 -9.46 -45.87 -52.29
C ALA A 903 -8.67 -45.77 -50.97
N ALA A 904 -7.70 -44.86 -50.91
CA ALA A 904 -6.82 -44.63 -49.77
C ALA A 904 -7.22 -43.41 -48.92
N HIS A 905 -8.36 -42.78 -49.19
CA HIS A 905 -8.80 -41.58 -48.50
C HIS A 905 -9.33 -41.90 -47.09
N GLU A 906 -8.93 -41.11 -46.09
CA GLU A 906 -9.29 -41.34 -44.67
C GLU A 906 -10.81 -41.26 -44.45
N ASP A 907 -11.48 -40.26 -45.04
CA ASP A 907 -12.93 -40.08 -44.92
C ASP A 907 -13.80 -41.04 -45.77
N ALA A 908 -13.21 -41.97 -46.53
CA ALA A 908 -13.97 -42.86 -47.43
C ALA A 908 -15.04 -43.68 -46.69
N ALA A 909 -14.80 -44.03 -45.43
CA ALA A 909 -15.75 -44.77 -44.60
C ALA A 909 -17.00 -43.97 -44.19
N ARG A 910 -16.95 -42.62 -44.24
CA ARG A 910 -18.10 -41.75 -43.91
C ARG A 910 -19.15 -41.73 -45.01
N TYR A 911 -18.73 -41.93 -46.27
CA TYR A 911 -19.59 -41.92 -47.47
C TYR A 911 -19.43 -43.23 -48.26
N PRO A 912 -19.76 -44.38 -47.66
CA PRO A 912 -19.40 -45.69 -48.20
C PRO A 912 -20.13 -46.01 -49.51
N SER A 913 -21.35 -45.51 -49.72
CA SER A 913 -22.13 -45.79 -50.94
C SER A 913 -21.61 -45.01 -52.14
N GLU A 914 -21.38 -43.72 -51.96
CA GLU A 914 -20.91 -42.80 -52.98
C GLU A 914 -19.47 -43.15 -53.40
N VAL A 915 -18.60 -43.44 -52.42
CA VAL A 915 -17.21 -43.82 -52.71
C VAL A 915 -17.14 -45.21 -53.35
N ALA A 916 -17.95 -46.18 -52.92
CA ALA A 916 -17.99 -47.49 -53.59
C ALA A 916 -18.41 -47.38 -55.06
N GLN A 917 -19.40 -46.53 -55.35
CA GLN A 917 -19.80 -46.23 -56.74
C GLN A 917 -18.68 -45.54 -57.52
N GLY A 918 -18.02 -44.54 -56.94
CA GLY A 918 -16.90 -43.86 -57.57
C GLY A 918 -15.70 -44.77 -57.85
N LEU A 919 -15.37 -45.67 -56.92
CA LEU A 919 -14.33 -46.68 -57.12
C LEU A 919 -14.68 -47.70 -58.21
N TYR A 920 -15.95 -48.08 -58.30
CA TYR A 920 -16.45 -48.93 -59.38
C TYR A 920 -16.33 -48.24 -60.75
N HIS A 921 -16.73 -46.97 -60.85
CA HIS A 921 -16.53 -46.18 -62.05
C HIS A 921 -15.04 -45.98 -62.40
N SER A 922 -14.17 -45.84 -61.39
CA SER A 922 -12.71 -45.79 -61.58
C SER A 922 -12.17 -47.08 -62.19
N ALA A 923 -12.60 -48.23 -61.66
CA ALA A 923 -12.19 -49.54 -62.17
C ALA A 923 -12.65 -49.76 -63.62
N LEU A 924 -13.90 -49.38 -63.94
CA LEU A 924 -14.37 -49.38 -65.33
C LEU A 924 -13.56 -48.44 -66.22
N ALA A 925 -13.22 -47.25 -65.73
CA ALA A 925 -12.40 -46.30 -66.48
C ALA A 925 -10.97 -46.82 -66.73
N GLU A 926 -10.35 -47.51 -65.76
CA GLU A 926 -9.05 -48.16 -65.90
C GLU A 926 -9.09 -49.28 -66.97
N ILE A 927 -10.13 -50.14 -66.94
CA ILE A 927 -10.35 -51.18 -67.98
C ILE A 927 -10.49 -50.52 -69.37
N ARG A 928 -11.33 -49.48 -69.49
CA ARG A 928 -11.54 -48.75 -70.75
C ARG A 928 -10.29 -47.99 -71.21
N SER A 929 -9.36 -47.71 -70.29
CA SER A 929 -8.08 -47.07 -70.58
C SER A 929 -6.93 -48.05 -70.91
N LEU A 930 -7.24 -49.35 -71.05
CA LEU A 930 -6.31 -50.45 -71.35
C LEU A 930 -5.36 -50.81 -70.19
N ARG A 931 -5.83 -50.70 -68.94
CA ARG A 931 -5.11 -51.10 -67.71
C ARG A 931 -5.98 -51.98 -66.80
N PRO A 932 -6.39 -53.16 -67.25
CA PRO A 932 -7.30 -54.03 -66.49
C PRO A 932 -6.71 -54.51 -65.15
N GLU A 933 -5.39 -54.55 -65.01
CA GLU A 933 -4.67 -54.96 -63.79
C GLU A 933 -4.98 -54.09 -62.56
N ASN A 934 -5.41 -52.84 -62.77
CA ASN A 934 -5.71 -51.89 -61.70
C ASN A 934 -7.16 -52.02 -61.17
N ALA A 935 -8.04 -52.74 -61.86
CA ALA A 935 -9.45 -52.82 -61.52
C ALA A 935 -9.78 -53.73 -60.30
N PRO A 936 -9.19 -54.94 -60.15
CA PRO A 936 -9.47 -55.82 -59.01
C PRO A 936 -9.27 -55.18 -57.61
N PRO A 937 -8.19 -54.43 -57.32
CA PRO A 937 -8.01 -53.81 -55.99
C PRO A 937 -9.05 -52.71 -55.72
N LEU A 938 -9.50 -52.00 -56.76
CA LEU A 938 -10.53 -50.96 -56.63
C LEU A 938 -11.91 -51.57 -56.33
N TYR A 939 -12.28 -52.68 -57.00
CA TYR A 939 -13.51 -53.40 -56.67
C TYR A 939 -13.46 -54.00 -55.27
N ALA A 940 -12.33 -54.59 -54.86
CA ALA A 940 -12.17 -55.13 -53.52
C ALA A 940 -12.35 -54.03 -52.45
N ARG A 941 -11.74 -52.87 -52.65
CA ARG A 941 -11.89 -51.72 -51.74
C ARG A 941 -13.32 -51.19 -51.71
N ALA A 942 -14.03 -51.17 -52.84
CA ALA A 942 -15.45 -50.82 -52.88
C ALA A 942 -16.30 -51.78 -52.03
N LEU A 943 -15.97 -53.08 -52.00
CA LEU A 943 -16.63 -54.07 -51.15
C LEU A 943 -16.26 -53.98 -49.67
N GLU A 944 -15.06 -53.54 -49.33
CA GLU A 944 -14.71 -53.26 -47.93
C GLU A 944 -15.57 -52.12 -47.36
N LEU A 945 -15.84 -51.09 -48.16
CA LEU A 945 -16.70 -49.96 -47.77
C LEU A 945 -18.18 -50.34 -47.81
N LYS A 946 -18.63 -51.03 -48.86
CA LYS A 946 -20.01 -51.49 -49.03
C LYS A 946 -20.03 -53.00 -49.35
N PRO A 947 -20.14 -53.86 -48.31
CA PRO A 947 -20.04 -55.32 -48.45
C PRO A 947 -21.00 -55.97 -49.44
N ASN A 948 -22.13 -55.34 -49.70
CA ASN A 948 -23.22 -55.85 -50.56
C ASN A 948 -23.37 -55.02 -51.85
N TYR A 949 -22.31 -54.39 -52.34
CA TYR A 949 -22.38 -53.62 -53.58
C TYR A 949 -22.37 -54.54 -54.81
N ALA A 950 -23.56 -54.85 -55.33
CA ALA A 950 -23.78 -55.83 -56.39
C ALA A 950 -22.90 -55.64 -57.66
N PRO A 951 -22.71 -54.42 -58.21
CA PRO A 951 -21.88 -54.24 -59.41
C PRO A 951 -20.41 -54.67 -59.22
N ALA A 952 -19.83 -54.44 -58.04
CA ALA A 952 -18.46 -54.86 -57.74
C ALA A 952 -18.35 -56.36 -57.44
N LEU A 953 -19.36 -56.96 -56.79
CA LEU A 953 -19.43 -58.41 -56.58
C LEU A 953 -19.46 -59.16 -57.91
N GLN A 954 -20.31 -58.69 -58.83
CA GLN A 954 -20.42 -59.27 -60.18
C GLN A 954 -19.11 -59.13 -60.95
N ALA A 955 -18.52 -57.92 -61.02
CA ALA A 955 -17.28 -57.70 -61.74
C ALA A 955 -16.11 -58.55 -61.21
N LEU A 956 -16.00 -58.73 -59.89
CA LEU A 956 -14.98 -59.61 -59.31
C LEU A 956 -15.27 -61.10 -59.53
N ALA A 957 -16.54 -61.50 -59.56
CA ALA A 957 -16.92 -62.87 -59.89
C ALA A 957 -16.57 -63.21 -61.35
N GLU A 958 -16.84 -62.30 -62.29
CA GLU A 958 -16.44 -62.44 -63.70
C GLU A 958 -14.91 -62.56 -63.84
N ILE A 959 -14.15 -61.71 -63.16
CA ILE A 959 -12.68 -61.78 -63.14
C ILE A 959 -12.19 -63.11 -62.53
N ALA A 960 -12.80 -63.59 -61.44
CA ALA A 960 -12.44 -64.87 -60.84
C ALA A 960 -12.77 -66.06 -61.77
N MET A 961 -13.88 -65.98 -62.51
CA MET A 961 -14.22 -66.98 -63.54
C MET A 961 -13.22 -67.00 -64.68
N GLU A 962 -12.77 -65.84 -65.16
CA GLU A 962 -11.72 -65.73 -66.18
C GLU A 962 -10.37 -66.30 -65.71
N GLN A 963 -10.09 -66.18 -64.41
CA GLN A 963 -8.89 -66.73 -63.75
C GLN A 963 -9.00 -68.23 -63.42
N GLY A 964 -10.19 -68.83 -63.58
CA GLY A 964 -10.47 -70.24 -63.27
C GLY A 964 -10.74 -70.55 -61.79
N ASP A 965 -10.87 -69.55 -60.92
CA ASP A 965 -11.23 -69.72 -59.50
C ASP A 965 -12.76 -69.73 -59.32
N HIS A 966 -13.35 -70.85 -59.72
CA HIS A 966 -14.81 -71.05 -59.65
C HIS A 966 -15.35 -71.02 -58.21
N THR A 967 -14.54 -71.43 -57.23
CA THR A 967 -14.91 -71.42 -55.81
C THR A 967 -15.14 -70.00 -55.31
N ARG A 968 -14.19 -69.10 -55.59
CA ARG A 968 -14.28 -67.70 -55.21
C ARG A 968 -15.38 -66.97 -55.98
N ALA A 969 -15.58 -67.29 -57.26
CA ALA A 969 -16.68 -66.73 -58.05
C ALA A 969 -18.05 -67.10 -57.47
N ALA A 970 -18.25 -68.37 -57.09
CA ALA A 970 -19.48 -68.83 -56.47
C ALA A 970 -19.74 -68.16 -55.11
N ASP A 971 -18.72 -67.96 -54.29
CA ASP A 971 -18.85 -67.25 -53.01
C ASP A 971 -19.28 -65.79 -53.19
N LEU A 972 -18.68 -65.07 -54.14
CA LEU A 972 -19.03 -63.67 -54.44
C LEU A 972 -20.46 -63.53 -55.00
N LEU A 973 -20.85 -64.41 -55.92
CA LEU A 973 -22.20 -64.43 -56.47
C LEU A 973 -23.24 -64.85 -55.41
N THR A 974 -22.88 -65.74 -54.48
CA THR A 974 -23.76 -66.11 -53.34
C THR A 974 -24.02 -64.89 -52.47
N ARG A 975 -22.98 -64.11 -52.15
CA ARG A 975 -23.13 -62.85 -51.40
C ARG A 975 -24.03 -61.87 -52.15
N GLN A 976 -23.86 -61.72 -53.46
CA GLN A 976 -24.72 -60.87 -54.29
C GLN A 976 -26.19 -61.32 -54.20
N ALA A 977 -26.46 -62.61 -54.47
CA ALA A 977 -27.80 -63.18 -54.45
C ALA A 977 -28.49 -63.01 -53.08
N THR A 978 -27.76 -63.21 -51.97
CA THR A 978 -28.31 -63.02 -50.62
C THR A 978 -28.68 -61.56 -50.33
N SER A 979 -27.99 -60.61 -50.96
CA SER A 979 -28.21 -59.18 -50.77
C SER A 979 -29.25 -58.55 -51.71
N THR A 980 -29.65 -59.27 -52.78
CA THR A 980 -30.66 -58.79 -53.73
C THR A 980 -32.06 -58.86 -53.12
N GLU A 981 -32.77 -57.73 -53.09
CA GLU A 981 -34.13 -57.65 -52.56
C GLU A 981 -35.18 -58.13 -53.57
N GLU A 982 -34.95 -57.91 -54.87
CA GLU A 982 -35.90 -58.29 -55.91
C GLU A 982 -36.00 -59.83 -56.03
N PRO A 983 -37.18 -60.43 -55.77
CA PRO A 983 -37.33 -61.87 -55.67
C PRO A 983 -37.04 -62.60 -56.98
N ALA A 984 -37.40 -62.00 -58.13
CA ALA A 984 -37.17 -62.58 -59.45
C ALA A 984 -35.68 -62.62 -59.83
N GLU A 985 -34.94 -61.54 -59.56
CA GLU A 985 -33.49 -61.49 -59.80
C GLU A 985 -32.73 -62.39 -58.82
N ARG A 986 -33.12 -62.38 -57.54
CA ARG A 986 -32.55 -63.27 -56.51
C ARG A 986 -32.73 -64.74 -56.87
N MET A 987 -33.91 -65.14 -57.35
CA MET A 987 -34.17 -66.50 -57.83
C MET A 987 -33.23 -66.86 -58.98
N ARG A 988 -33.11 -66.00 -60.01
CA ARG A 988 -32.23 -66.25 -61.17
C ARG A 988 -30.77 -66.41 -60.75
N LEU A 989 -30.29 -65.58 -59.82
CA LEU A 989 -28.92 -65.67 -59.33
C LEU A 989 -28.66 -66.98 -58.56
N PHE A 990 -29.59 -67.39 -57.69
CA PHE A 990 -29.46 -68.66 -56.97
C PHE A 990 -29.60 -69.88 -57.87
N GLU A 991 -30.43 -69.84 -58.91
CA GLU A 991 -30.50 -70.89 -59.92
C GLU A 991 -29.17 -71.00 -60.69
N ALA A 992 -28.63 -69.87 -61.16
CA ALA A 992 -27.33 -69.83 -61.85
C ALA A 992 -26.18 -70.32 -60.95
N LEU A 993 -26.23 -70.02 -59.65
CA LEU A 993 -25.29 -70.54 -58.65
C LEU A 993 -25.42 -72.04 -58.43
N GLY A 994 -26.65 -72.56 -58.39
CA GLY A 994 -26.90 -73.99 -58.30
C GLY A 994 -26.36 -74.75 -59.52
N ASP A 995 -26.62 -74.22 -60.71
CA ASP A 995 -26.09 -74.76 -61.96
C ASP A 995 -24.54 -74.69 -62.01
N MET A 996 -23.95 -73.59 -61.55
CA MET A 996 -22.49 -73.43 -61.42
C MET A 996 -21.90 -74.44 -60.41
N ALA A 997 -22.56 -74.66 -59.27
CA ALA A 997 -22.11 -75.61 -58.26
C ALA A 997 -22.10 -77.06 -58.79
N LEU A 998 -23.08 -77.44 -59.61
CA LEU A 998 -23.11 -78.75 -60.26
C LEU A 998 -22.05 -78.90 -61.35
N LEU A 999 -21.99 -77.93 -62.28
CA LEU A 999 -21.21 -78.06 -63.51
C LEU A 999 -19.72 -77.78 -63.31
N MET A 1000 -19.39 -76.80 -62.46
CA MET A 1000 -18.02 -76.29 -62.32
C MET A 1000 -17.35 -76.69 -61.00
N LEU A 1001 -18.11 -76.77 -59.89
CA LEU A 1001 -17.57 -77.11 -58.57
C LEU A 1001 -17.75 -78.58 -58.19
N HIS A 1002 -18.67 -79.30 -58.86
CA HIS A 1002 -19.07 -80.66 -58.55
C HIS A 1002 -19.50 -80.84 -57.07
N ASP A 1003 -20.16 -79.82 -56.51
CA ASP A 1003 -20.62 -79.78 -55.12
C ASP A 1003 -22.16 -79.90 -55.06
N GLU A 1004 -22.60 -81.15 -54.83
CA GLU A 1004 -24.01 -81.52 -54.78
C GLU A 1004 -24.76 -80.89 -53.59
N GLU A 1005 -24.10 -80.75 -52.43
CA GLU A 1005 -24.73 -80.14 -51.26
C GLU A 1005 -24.96 -78.65 -51.47
N ARG A 1006 -23.95 -77.95 -52.02
CA ARG A 1006 -24.06 -76.53 -52.32
C ARG A 1006 -25.11 -76.27 -53.39
N ALA A 1007 -25.16 -77.07 -54.46
CA ALA A 1007 -26.20 -76.99 -55.47
C ALA A 1007 -27.61 -77.13 -54.89
N ARG A 1008 -27.83 -78.12 -54.02
CA ARG A 1008 -29.10 -78.30 -53.31
C ARG A 1008 -29.50 -77.06 -52.51
N THR A 1009 -28.56 -76.48 -51.76
CA THR A 1009 -28.84 -75.27 -50.95
C THR A 1009 -29.19 -74.06 -51.81
N CYS A 1010 -28.49 -73.87 -52.94
CA CYS A 1010 -28.77 -72.78 -53.88
C CYS A 1010 -30.13 -72.95 -54.57
N PHE A 1011 -30.50 -74.15 -55.03
CA PHE A 1011 -31.82 -74.38 -55.62
C PHE A 1011 -32.94 -74.21 -54.58
N ALA A 1012 -32.73 -74.63 -53.33
CA ALA A 1012 -33.70 -74.40 -52.25
C ALA A 1012 -33.91 -72.90 -51.99
N ALA A 1013 -32.83 -72.11 -52.00
CA ALA A 1013 -32.89 -70.66 -51.87
C ALA A 1013 -33.57 -70.00 -53.08
N ALA A 1014 -33.35 -70.51 -54.29
CA ALA A 1014 -34.03 -70.04 -55.50
C ALA A 1014 -35.54 -70.27 -55.43
N VAL A 1015 -35.98 -71.47 -55.02
CA VAL A 1015 -37.40 -71.81 -54.84
C VAL A 1015 -38.05 -70.93 -53.76
N ALA A 1016 -37.35 -70.67 -52.65
CA ALA A 1016 -37.84 -69.77 -51.62
C ALA A 1016 -38.00 -68.31 -52.12
N ALA A 1017 -37.12 -67.86 -53.02
CA ALA A 1017 -37.20 -66.52 -53.61
C ALA A 1017 -38.31 -66.39 -54.68
N ALA A 1018 -38.73 -67.49 -55.31
CA ALA A 1018 -39.70 -67.52 -56.41
C ALA A 1018 -41.19 -67.36 -56.01
N GLN A 1019 -41.50 -66.93 -54.77
CA GLN A 1019 -42.89 -66.83 -54.30
C GLN A 1019 -43.60 -65.57 -54.87
N PRO A 1020 -44.84 -65.68 -55.41
CA PRO A 1020 -45.64 -66.89 -55.55
C PRO A 1020 -45.13 -67.82 -56.67
N ILE A 1021 -45.05 -69.11 -56.39
CA ILE A 1021 -44.57 -70.11 -57.36
C ILE A 1021 -45.59 -70.23 -58.50
N GLU A 1022 -45.14 -70.04 -59.72
CA GLU A 1022 -45.88 -70.30 -60.97
C GLU A 1022 -45.43 -71.60 -61.67
N ALA A 1023 -46.24 -72.11 -62.60
CA ALA A 1023 -45.94 -73.31 -63.40
C ALA A 1023 -44.60 -73.25 -64.18
N LYS A 1024 -44.11 -72.05 -64.52
CA LYS A 1024 -42.80 -71.87 -65.18
C LYS A 1024 -41.61 -72.30 -64.31
N HIS A 1025 -41.79 -72.44 -63.00
CA HIS A 1025 -40.73 -72.84 -62.06
C HIS A 1025 -40.68 -74.35 -61.77
N VAL A 1026 -41.53 -75.17 -62.43
CA VAL A 1026 -41.51 -76.63 -62.27
C VAL A 1026 -40.11 -77.24 -62.57
N PRO A 1027 -39.36 -76.82 -63.61
CA PRO A 1027 -38.00 -77.33 -63.84
C PRO A 1027 -37.03 -77.03 -62.69
N LEU A 1028 -37.19 -75.91 -61.98
CA LEU A 1028 -36.38 -75.58 -60.81
C LEU A 1028 -36.71 -76.49 -59.62
N LEU A 1029 -37.99 -76.83 -59.43
CA LEU A 1029 -38.43 -77.77 -58.40
C LEU A 1029 -37.93 -79.19 -58.70
N GLU A 1030 -37.88 -79.60 -59.97
CA GLU A 1030 -37.28 -80.86 -60.40
C GLU A 1030 -35.79 -80.93 -60.06
N LYS A 1031 -35.02 -79.88 -60.42
CA LYS A 1031 -33.60 -79.76 -60.05
C LYS A 1031 -33.41 -79.91 -58.53
N LEU A 1032 -34.24 -79.25 -57.71
CA LEU A 1032 -34.16 -79.35 -56.25
C LEU A 1032 -34.51 -80.75 -55.73
N LEU A 1033 -35.60 -81.33 -56.23
CA LEU A 1033 -36.11 -82.63 -55.80
C LEU A 1033 -35.07 -83.73 -56.04
N GLU A 1034 -34.45 -83.77 -57.22
CA GLU A 1034 -33.39 -84.73 -57.52
C GLU A 1034 -32.22 -84.63 -56.53
N ARG A 1035 -31.82 -83.41 -56.16
CA ARG A 1035 -30.72 -83.21 -55.19
C ARG A 1035 -31.13 -83.57 -53.76
N GLN A 1036 -32.39 -83.36 -53.39
CA GLN A 1036 -32.92 -83.79 -52.10
C GLN A 1036 -32.95 -85.31 -51.98
N ASP A 1037 -33.32 -86.02 -53.06
CA ASP A 1037 -33.29 -87.49 -53.11
C ASP A 1037 -31.87 -88.02 -52.92
N LEU A 1038 -30.89 -87.47 -53.66
CA LEU A 1038 -29.49 -87.87 -53.58
C LEU A 1038 -28.89 -87.64 -52.19
N ALA A 1039 -29.34 -86.58 -51.51
CA ALA A 1039 -28.89 -86.25 -50.15
C ALA A 1039 -29.70 -86.98 -49.05
N GLY A 1040 -30.72 -87.76 -49.39
CA GLY A 1040 -31.60 -88.43 -48.43
C GLY A 1040 -32.47 -87.48 -47.59
N ASP A 1041 -32.74 -86.26 -48.06
CA ASP A 1041 -33.59 -85.28 -47.37
C ASP A 1041 -35.07 -85.54 -47.67
N HIS A 1042 -35.59 -86.63 -47.10
CA HIS A 1042 -36.99 -87.03 -47.20
C HIS A 1042 -38.00 -85.92 -46.80
N PRO A 1043 -37.83 -85.14 -45.70
CA PRO A 1043 -38.79 -84.08 -45.37
C PRO A 1043 -38.71 -82.87 -46.31
N GLY A 1044 -37.55 -82.62 -46.94
CA GLY A 1044 -37.41 -81.62 -48.00
C GLY A 1044 -38.07 -82.07 -49.31
N ALA A 1045 -37.76 -83.28 -49.77
CA ALA A 1045 -38.31 -83.89 -50.98
C ALA A 1045 -39.85 -83.95 -50.95
N GLY A 1046 -40.42 -84.34 -49.79
CA GLY A 1046 -41.87 -84.36 -49.60
C GLY A 1046 -42.52 -82.98 -49.80
N ARG A 1047 -41.93 -81.92 -49.24
CA ARG A 1047 -42.42 -80.54 -49.42
C ARG A 1047 -42.33 -80.08 -50.87
N THR A 1048 -41.21 -80.36 -51.55
CA THR A 1048 -41.01 -79.97 -52.95
C THR A 1048 -42.01 -80.71 -53.87
N ALA A 1049 -42.25 -82.00 -53.62
CA ALA A 1049 -43.23 -82.80 -54.35
C ALA A 1049 -44.67 -82.30 -54.17
N GLU A 1050 -45.07 -81.89 -52.95
CA GLU A 1050 -46.38 -81.23 -52.73
C GLU A 1050 -46.51 -79.92 -53.51
N LEU A 1051 -45.46 -79.09 -53.51
CA LEU A 1051 -45.45 -77.83 -54.26
C LEU A 1051 -45.57 -78.09 -55.77
N MET A 1052 -44.91 -79.13 -56.30
CA MET A 1052 -45.04 -79.54 -57.69
C MET A 1052 -46.42 -80.11 -58.02
N ALA A 1053 -47.09 -80.77 -57.07
CA ALA A 1053 -48.43 -81.34 -57.25
C ALA A 1053 -49.48 -80.24 -57.53
N ALA A 1054 -49.31 -79.05 -56.97
CA ALA A 1054 -50.19 -77.91 -57.25
C ALA A 1054 -50.18 -77.47 -58.73
N PHE A 1055 -49.14 -77.80 -59.50
CA PHE A 1055 -49.00 -77.44 -60.93
C PHE A 1055 -49.14 -78.64 -61.89
N GLY A 1056 -49.55 -79.82 -61.40
CA GLY A 1056 -49.72 -81.00 -62.24
C GLY A 1056 -50.84 -80.81 -63.28
N SER A 1057 -50.54 -81.19 -64.53
CA SER A 1057 -51.40 -80.92 -65.69
C SER A 1057 -52.62 -81.84 -65.77
N THR A 1058 -52.54 -83.04 -65.19
CA THR A 1058 -53.62 -84.04 -65.14
C THR A 1058 -53.91 -84.45 -63.69
N PRO A 1059 -55.15 -84.88 -63.36
CA PRO A 1059 -55.48 -85.40 -62.04
C PRO A 1059 -54.56 -86.53 -61.57
N SER A 1060 -54.22 -87.46 -62.48
CA SER A 1060 -53.29 -88.56 -62.22
C SER A 1060 -51.86 -88.07 -61.93
N ASP A 1061 -51.35 -87.06 -62.66
CA ASP A 1061 -50.04 -86.45 -62.40
C ASP A 1061 -50.00 -85.75 -61.01
N ARG A 1062 -51.09 -85.05 -60.62
CA ARG A 1062 -51.22 -84.48 -59.27
C ARG A 1062 -51.25 -85.55 -58.19
N CYS A 1063 -52.04 -86.60 -58.39
CA CYS A 1063 -52.11 -87.73 -57.47
C CYS A 1063 -50.73 -88.37 -57.28
N SER A 1064 -50.00 -88.65 -58.37
CA SER A 1064 -48.66 -89.25 -58.30
C SER A 1064 -47.64 -88.42 -57.49
N ARG A 1065 -47.69 -87.09 -57.59
CA ARG A 1065 -46.81 -86.17 -56.87
C ARG A 1065 -47.18 -86.05 -55.38
N TYR A 1066 -48.47 -86.01 -55.04
CA TYR A 1066 -48.92 -86.06 -53.65
C TYR A 1066 -48.64 -87.42 -52.98
N LEU A 1067 -48.80 -88.52 -53.72
CA LEU A 1067 -48.43 -89.86 -53.29
C LEU A 1067 -46.94 -89.95 -52.95
N ARG A 1068 -46.10 -89.41 -53.84
CA ARG A 1068 -44.67 -89.31 -53.58
C ARG A 1068 -44.39 -88.50 -52.32
N ALA A 1069 -45.01 -87.33 -52.16
CA ALA A 1069 -44.86 -86.52 -50.96
C ALA A 1069 -45.26 -87.27 -49.67
N ALA A 1070 -46.38 -88.01 -49.70
CA ALA A 1070 -46.84 -88.81 -48.57
C ALA A 1070 -45.81 -89.90 -48.20
N ARG A 1071 -45.23 -90.58 -49.19
CA ARG A 1071 -44.16 -91.58 -48.99
C ARG A 1071 -42.90 -90.95 -48.39
N ASP A 1072 -42.50 -89.78 -48.88
CA ASP A 1072 -41.33 -89.06 -48.39
C ASP A 1072 -41.52 -88.55 -46.95
N TYR A 1073 -42.71 -88.05 -46.58
CA TYR A 1073 -43.00 -87.68 -45.19
C TYR A 1073 -43.03 -88.88 -44.24
N LEU A 1074 -43.48 -90.05 -44.71
CA LEU A 1074 -43.41 -91.28 -43.91
C LEU A 1074 -41.98 -91.73 -43.68
N ALA A 1075 -41.13 -91.65 -44.71
CA ALA A 1075 -39.70 -91.93 -44.57
C ALA A 1075 -39.03 -90.96 -43.59
N ALA A 1076 -39.51 -89.71 -43.52
CA ALA A 1076 -39.07 -88.72 -42.53
C ALA A 1076 -39.68 -88.89 -41.12
N GLY A 1077 -40.67 -89.77 -40.94
CA GLY A 1077 -41.39 -89.98 -39.68
C GLY A 1077 -42.48 -88.95 -39.36
N ASP A 1078 -42.79 -88.02 -40.27
CA ASP A 1078 -43.87 -87.03 -40.10
C ASP A 1078 -45.21 -87.61 -40.58
N ARG A 1079 -45.81 -88.42 -39.71
CA ARG A 1079 -47.08 -89.12 -40.01
C ARG A 1079 -48.26 -88.15 -40.22
N VAL A 1080 -48.20 -86.96 -39.65
CA VAL A 1080 -49.30 -85.97 -39.76
C VAL A 1080 -49.31 -85.35 -41.16
N ARG A 1081 -48.15 -84.89 -41.65
CA ARG A 1081 -48.04 -84.37 -43.03
C ARG A 1081 -48.22 -85.46 -44.06
N ALA A 1082 -47.72 -86.67 -43.82
CA ALA A 1082 -47.95 -87.81 -44.68
C ALA A 1082 -49.44 -88.09 -44.88
N ARG A 1083 -50.24 -88.06 -43.79
CA ARG A 1083 -51.70 -88.22 -43.85
C ARG A 1083 -52.35 -87.12 -44.69
N GLY A 1084 -52.02 -85.86 -44.42
CA GLY A 1084 -52.56 -84.73 -45.19
C GLY A 1084 -52.21 -84.77 -46.68
N ALA A 1085 -51.00 -85.23 -47.04
CA ALA A 1085 -50.59 -85.40 -48.43
C ALA A 1085 -51.31 -86.58 -49.11
N ALA A 1086 -51.48 -87.70 -48.41
CA ALA A 1086 -52.21 -88.87 -48.92
C ALA A 1086 -53.70 -88.55 -49.15
N ASP A 1087 -54.32 -87.78 -48.26
CA ASP A 1087 -55.71 -87.33 -48.41
C ASP A 1087 -55.88 -86.48 -49.67
N ARG A 1088 -54.96 -85.54 -49.92
CA ARG A 1088 -54.93 -84.75 -51.16
C ARG A 1088 -54.65 -85.57 -52.41
N ALA A 1089 -53.92 -86.68 -52.30
CA ALA A 1089 -53.71 -87.61 -53.42
C ALA A 1089 -55.02 -88.32 -53.78
N VAL A 1090 -55.75 -88.84 -52.79
CA VAL A 1090 -57.06 -89.47 -52.95
C VAL A 1090 -58.09 -88.47 -53.49
N GLU A 1091 -58.09 -87.23 -52.98
CA GLU A 1091 -58.95 -86.16 -53.51
C GLU A 1091 -58.63 -85.82 -54.97
N SER A 1092 -57.36 -85.92 -55.37
CA SER A 1092 -56.92 -85.60 -56.73
C SER A 1092 -57.29 -86.69 -57.73
N ASP A 1093 -57.13 -87.96 -57.37
CA ASP A 1093 -57.57 -89.11 -58.15
C ASP A 1093 -58.09 -90.23 -57.23
N PRO A 1094 -59.41 -90.29 -56.99
CA PRO A 1094 -60.02 -91.29 -56.12
C PRO A 1094 -59.92 -92.73 -56.63
N TYR A 1095 -59.51 -92.93 -57.88
CA TYR A 1095 -59.38 -94.26 -58.50
C TYR A 1095 -57.96 -94.82 -58.46
N ASP A 1096 -57.00 -94.03 -57.97
CA ASP A 1096 -55.63 -94.50 -57.79
C ASP A 1096 -55.55 -95.40 -56.54
N VAL A 1097 -55.28 -96.68 -56.78
CA VAL A 1097 -55.25 -97.71 -55.73
C VAL A 1097 -54.17 -97.42 -54.69
N ASP A 1098 -53.00 -96.95 -55.12
CA ASP A 1098 -51.88 -96.67 -54.23
C ASP A 1098 -52.21 -95.48 -53.29
N ALA A 1099 -52.94 -94.47 -53.78
CA ALA A 1099 -53.38 -93.32 -52.99
C ALA A 1099 -54.38 -93.72 -51.91
N VAL A 1100 -55.39 -94.50 -52.29
CA VAL A 1100 -56.43 -94.99 -51.37
C VAL A 1100 -55.85 -95.92 -50.31
N ASP A 1101 -54.95 -96.83 -50.71
CA ASP A 1101 -54.28 -97.76 -49.80
C ASP A 1101 -53.42 -97.01 -48.77
N LEU A 1102 -52.61 -96.06 -49.22
CA LEU A 1102 -51.75 -95.27 -48.34
C LEU A 1102 -52.55 -94.33 -47.42
N GLY A 1103 -53.57 -93.66 -47.98
CA GLY A 1103 -54.47 -92.78 -47.24
C GLY A 1103 -55.20 -93.55 -46.13
N SER A 1104 -55.99 -94.56 -46.50
CA SER A 1104 -56.78 -95.35 -45.55
C SER A 1104 -55.91 -96.00 -44.46
N GLY A 1105 -54.72 -96.50 -44.81
CA GLY A 1105 -53.75 -97.04 -43.86
C GLY A 1105 -53.29 -96.02 -42.81
N LEU A 1106 -52.96 -94.79 -43.25
CA LEU A 1106 -52.57 -93.72 -42.33
C LEU A 1106 -53.72 -93.21 -41.46
N ALA A 1107 -54.96 -93.24 -41.95
CA ALA A 1107 -56.13 -92.87 -41.15
C ALA A 1107 -56.36 -93.87 -40.01
N ILE A 1108 -56.25 -95.17 -40.32
CA ILE A 1108 -56.36 -96.25 -39.33
C ILE A 1108 -55.27 -96.09 -38.27
N ASP A 1109 -54.02 -95.84 -38.68
CA ASP A 1109 -52.90 -95.62 -37.76
C ASP A 1109 -53.12 -94.42 -36.83
N GLN A 1110 -53.90 -93.41 -37.24
CA GLN A 1110 -54.28 -92.25 -36.43
C GLN A 1110 -55.61 -92.42 -35.69
N SER A 1111 -56.21 -93.62 -35.74
CA SER A 1111 -57.52 -93.96 -35.15
C SER A 1111 -58.73 -93.23 -35.77
N ASP A 1112 -58.60 -92.70 -36.98
CA ASP A 1112 -59.70 -92.11 -37.77
C ASP A 1112 -60.30 -93.15 -38.72
N VAL A 1113 -61.10 -94.06 -38.13
CA VAL A 1113 -61.68 -95.20 -38.85
C VAL A 1113 -62.79 -94.76 -39.81
N GLU A 1114 -63.46 -93.63 -39.54
CA GLU A 1114 -64.50 -93.07 -40.40
C GLU A 1114 -63.90 -92.53 -41.71
N ALA A 1115 -62.78 -91.79 -41.64
CA ALA A 1115 -62.10 -91.32 -42.83
C ALA A 1115 -61.50 -92.48 -43.66
N ALA A 1116 -60.96 -93.53 -43.01
CA ALA A 1116 -60.48 -94.74 -43.72
C ALA A 1116 -61.61 -95.44 -44.49
N ALA A 1117 -62.77 -95.61 -43.84
CA ALA A 1117 -63.92 -96.25 -44.46
C ALA A 1117 -64.42 -95.44 -45.67
N SER A 1118 -64.46 -94.11 -45.56
CA SER A 1118 -64.89 -93.23 -46.64
C SER A 1118 -63.96 -93.25 -47.86
N MET A 1119 -62.68 -93.57 -47.71
CA MET A 1119 -61.74 -93.67 -48.85
C MET A 1119 -61.82 -95.02 -49.55
N LEU A 1120 -62.19 -96.08 -48.83
CA LEU A 1120 -62.29 -97.45 -49.34
C LEU A 1120 -63.64 -97.78 -49.98
N THR A 1121 -64.68 -96.97 -49.72
CA THR A 1121 -66.03 -97.08 -50.30
C THR A 1121 -66.20 -96.16 -51.48
#